data_AF-A0A8H5LNA3-F1
#
_entry.id   AF-A0A8H5LNA3-F1
#
_cell.length_a   1.000
_cell.length_b   1.000
_cell.length_c   1.000
_cell.angle_alpha   90.00
_cell.angle_beta   90.00
_cell.angle_gamma   90.00
#
_symmetry.space_group_name_H-M   'P 1'
#
loop_
_entity.id
_entity.type
_entity.pdbx_description
1 polymer ?
#
loop_
_entity_poly.entity_id
_entity_poly.type
_entity_poly.pdbx_seq_one_letter_code
_entity_poly.pdbx_strand_id
1 'polypeptide(L)'
;MPDAWAVFRLRAALTFVVGFLSLSLLLLVDLTSVGDYEAYDGGAEIQAPKDFYWIDIQPTQELVWYPCYKPLRRECARLLVPLNHLNHSDKASKHAAIALIRIPSSLSSPTSKPHPRYRGPILFNPGGPGGSGVDLLHRVGDLLAQILGNEFDLVSFDPRGVSRSTPKVSFFDPPGRGEREVWDQNIFSVIRGGASDPFRNITGEGGDSLESTWARAVASNKLAKERGGEWLGNTNTEQTAYDMLSIIKAYGRDKLMYWGFSYGTVLGSTFASLFPDKVERITLDGVVDVDNYYATLWSNNLLDTPKTMSLFFETCHAAGSSCPFWAPSPKLIAANLTRIYEDLITEPIPLRTSTSYGFLDFSRVRTAVFSMLYSPWATWPILAQALADLGGPERDPELMWRLTEIPTFKCSCSGSCNDKDAREQELEASVRDAQSAILCSDGLDVPPDLVSARSYFNNLGKESDWADVWAKIRLSCAGWPKVKKGYQGPVGGNTSFPLLFIGNTADPVTPVAHARTMSTRFPGSRVLTQDSPGHCSINAPSVCTLSHVREYFLSGKLPPEGTVCSVDSPPFPDAMRPEIRGPAEYIIDENDERMKIFIEADSIADTELQRTKDAIHELSKAWKPFNRASLCWISGYCLHIFAGSPFVQFSWPDRLEFDYLCIMMLPLLFTTVGAALTTHLEYEQPTKRAAQSTFGAYLECHPGRRAASLCPSSTAQDGHNDPELRASIYTIEAACVQLVSQIARPSDTLVNKFMAFYEPACLQVVLSNKIPDILAEYPSGAYISDLEQRTGVNQKKLGRVLRLLATKHVFREVDVDTFANNYLSSQLLSQNPLSNLGLHLTDEAFKAASALSDTLNDPVLTSSTLPQDAAFAKFFNINGTLFDYFTGSTPEQTKRGGRFGPGMIGWGAAIEADAVIYDFPWHKLRKGSIVCDVGGGVGNISIQLAKRYPAIRLVLQDLPGQLETAEHKTWPQRCPEAIAEKRISFIPLDFFKGSPKKGCDIYFLKNVLHDWSDENCIKIMKGVRTAMTSQSTVLIHEFIVQPAYRVPESEARYSQAPEPLLPNYGDGRLRQYTMDINMMTLLNSGERTLDDFIQLGKLAGLEFVKLWETGEMGLIEFALGNETSDTDQILS
;
A
#
# COMPACT_ATOMS: atom_id res chain seq x y z
N MET A 1 -25.05 49.34 39.50
CA MET A 1 -25.42 47.93 39.68
C MET A 1 -26.50 47.61 38.66
N PRO A 2 -26.23 46.66 37.74
CA PRO A 2 -27.22 45.63 37.48
C PRO A 2 -26.61 44.21 37.47
N ASP A 3 -27.33 43.34 38.16
CA ASP A 3 -27.47 41.88 38.04
C ASP A 3 -26.25 40.98 37.84
N ALA A 4 -25.58 40.69 38.96
CA ALA A 4 -24.85 39.44 39.17
C ALA A 4 -25.70 38.17 38.89
N TRP A 5 -27.04 38.31 38.91
CA TRP A 5 -27.98 37.27 38.51
C TRP A 5 -28.00 36.97 37.01
N ALA A 6 -27.66 37.92 36.14
CA ALA A 6 -27.59 37.70 34.69
C ALA A 6 -26.35 36.88 34.30
N VAL A 7 -25.22 37.13 34.95
CA VAL A 7 -23.96 36.40 34.70
C VAL A 7 -24.04 34.97 35.24
N PHE A 8 -24.72 34.75 36.37
CA PHE A 8 -24.96 33.39 36.89
C PHE A 8 -25.90 32.60 35.98
N ARG A 9 -26.95 33.22 35.42
CA ARG A 9 -27.82 32.59 34.41
C ARG A 9 -27.10 32.32 33.11
N LEU A 10 -26.21 33.21 32.65
CA LEU A 10 -25.44 32.99 31.43
C LEU A 10 -24.44 31.85 31.58
N ARG A 11 -23.77 31.75 32.75
CA ARG A 11 -22.87 30.63 33.04
C ARG A 11 -23.61 29.32 33.24
N ALA A 12 -24.73 29.32 33.96
CA ALA A 12 -25.57 28.13 34.10
C ALA A 12 -26.15 27.69 32.75
N ALA A 13 -26.60 28.63 31.90
CA ALA A 13 -27.09 28.34 30.56
C ALA A 13 -25.97 27.85 29.63
N LEU A 14 -24.76 28.41 29.70
CA LEU A 14 -23.63 27.88 28.94
C LEU A 14 -23.21 26.49 29.42
N THR A 15 -23.19 26.23 30.73
CA THR A 15 -22.86 24.90 31.26
C THR A 15 -23.95 23.88 30.92
N PHE A 16 -25.23 24.30 30.88
CA PHE A 16 -26.32 23.45 30.44
C PHE A 16 -26.29 23.21 28.93
N VAL A 17 -25.98 24.22 28.11
CA VAL A 17 -25.88 24.10 26.65
C VAL A 17 -24.65 23.30 26.24
N VAL A 18 -23.50 23.47 26.90
CA VAL A 18 -22.31 22.67 26.64
C VAL A 18 -22.51 21.24 27.16
N GLY A 19 -23.17 21.05 28.30
CA GLY A 19 -23.55 19.72 28.82
C GLY A 19 -24.56 19.00 27.92
N PHE A 20 -25.57 19.72 27.41
CA PHE A 20 -26.58 19.18 26.49
C PHE A 20 -25.98 18.91 25.12
N LEU A 21 -25.13 19.78 24.57
CA LEU A 21 -24.41 19.51 23.31
C LEU A 21 -23.43 18.34 23.44
N SER A 22 -22.80 18.16 24.61
CA SER A 22 -21.91 17.01 24.86
C SER A 22 -22.71 15.71 25.00
N LEU A 23 -23.88 15.74 25.67
CA LEU A 23 -24.75 14.58 25.81
C LEU A 23 -25.53 14.27 24.53
N SER A 24 -25.88 15.29 23.73
CA SER A 24 -26.46 15.15 22.39
C SER A 24 -25.43 14.66 21.37
N LEU A 25 -24.15 15.04 21.47
CA LEU A 25 -23.09 14.42 20.67
C LEU A 25 -22.86 12.96 21.08
N LEU A 26 -22.91 12.64 22.37
CA LEU A 26 -22.79 11.26 22.85
C LEU A 26 -24.00 10.39 22.46
N LEU A 27 -25.22 10.97 22.41
CA LEU A 27 -26.42 10.27 21.97
C LEU A 27 -26.59 10.23 20.44
N LEU A 28 -26.03 11.19 19.70
CA LEU A 28 -25.96 11.14 18.22
C LEU A 28 -24.94 10.11 17.72
N VAL A 29 -23.95 9.75 18.53
CA VAL A 29 -23.00 8.68 18.21
C VAL A 29 -23.59 7.28 18.47
N ASP A 30 -24.64 7.16 19.30
CA ASP A 30 -25.32 5.88 19.59
C ASP A 30 -26.65 5.69 18.82
N LEU A 31 -27.16 6.70 18.10
CA LEU A 31 -28.44 6.64 17.35
C LEU A 31 -28.31 6.73 15.83
N THR A 32 -27.10 6.76 15.28
CA THR A 32 -26.85 6.58 13.83
C THR A 32 -26.48 5.15 13.44
N SER A 33 -26.56 4.16 14.35
CA SER A 33 -26.23 2.76 14.03
C SER A 33 -27.39 1.94 13.42
N VAL A 34 -28.43 2.58 12.89
CA VAL A 34 -29.57 1.87 12.29
C VAL A 34 -29.93 2.49 10.95
N GLY A 35 -29.32 1.90 9.92
CA GLY A 35 -29.67 2.12 8.52
C GLY A 35 -28.63 2.93 7.79
N ASP A 36 -27.58 2.27 7.30
CA ASP A 36 -26.81 2.83 6.19
C ASP A 36 -26.40 1.77 5.18
N TYR A 37 -26.79 2.07 3.94
CA TYR A 37 -26.14 1.63 2.73
C TYR A 37 -24.68 2.06 2.80
N GLU A 38 -23.74 1.12 2.93
CA GLU A 38 -22.32 1.43 2.69
C GLU A 38 -22.12 1.67 1.18
N ALA A 39 -22.39 2.91 0.79
CA ALA A 39 -21.65 3.57 -0.27
C ALA A 39 -20.30 3.98 0.32
N TYR A 40 -19.24 3.58 -0.39
CA TYR A 40 -17.86 3.96 -0.16
C TYR A 40 -17.74 5.48 0.08
N ASP A 41 -17.47 5.90 1.31
CA ASP A 41 -17.08 7.27 1.62
C ASP A 41 -15.55 7.41 1.65
N GLY A 42 -15.05 8.36 0.88
CA GLY A 42 -13.64 8.71 0.81
C GLY A 42 -13.35 9.92 1.69
N GLY A 43 -13.37 9.69 3.00
CA GLY A 43 -12.82 10.57 4.03
C GLY A 43 -12.01 9.72 5.00
N ALA A 44 -10.90 10.25 5.50
CA ALA A 44 -10.12 9.57 6.54
C ALA A 44 -10.93 9.55 7.85
N GLU A 45 -11.85 8.60 8.00
CA GLU A 45 -12.41 8.22 9.28
C GLU A 45 -11.42 7.32 10.02
N ILE A 46 -11.25 7.60 11.31
CA ILE A 46 -10.52 6.76 12.24
C ILE A 46 -11.30 5.45 12.33
N GLN A 47 -10.88 4.42 11.58
CA GLN A 47 -11.49 3.10 11.59
C GLN A 47 -11.49 2.57 13.02
N ALA A 48 -12.67 2.25 13.57
CA ALA A 48 -12.77 1.56 14.84
C ALA A 48 -11.97 0.23 14.77
N PRO A 49 -11.35 -0.24 15.87
CA PRO A 49 -10.59 -1.49 15.86
C PRO A 49 -11.44 -2.66 15.35
N LYS A 50 -10.95 -3.43 14.37
CA LYS A 50 -11.62 -4.66 13.91
C LYS A 50 -11.87 -5.59 15.12
N ASP A 51 -13.09 -6.09 15.25
CA ASP A 51 -13.53 -6.91 16.38
C ASP A 51 -13.02 -8.37 16.31
N PHE A 52 -12.56 -8.80 15.13
CA PHE A 52 -11.87 -10.07 14.88
C PHE A 52 -11.06 -10.03 13.55
N TYR A 53 -10.23 -11.06 13.34
CA TYR A 53 -9.51 -11.31 12.08
C TYR A 53 -9.63 -12.78 11.66
N TRP A 54 -9.96 -13.05 10.40
CA TRP A 54 -9.96 -14.39 9.80
C TRP A 54 -8.59 -15.05 9.85
N ILE A 55 -7.52 -14.26 9.74
CA ILE A 55 -6.16 -14.80 9.78
C ILE A 55 -5.77 -15.39 11.14
N ASP A 56 -6.46 -15.01 12.22
CA ASP A 56 -6.26 -15.58 13.56
C ASP A 56 -6.93 -16.94 13.73
N ILE A 57 -7.92 -17.27 12.88
CA ILE A 57 -8.62 -18.55 12.94
C ILE A 57 -7.73 -19.63 12.35
N GLN A 58 -7.23 -20.52 13.22
CA GLN A 58 -6.40 -21.64 12.81
C GLN A 58 -7.24 -22.73 12.13
N PRO A 59 -6.86 -23.21 10.93
CA PRO A 59 -7.52 -24.35 10.30
C PRO A 59 -7.34 -25.64 11.10
N THR A 60 -8.41 -26.39 11.32
CA THR A 60 -8.41 -27.63 12.11
C THR A 60 -9.13 -28.76 11.38
N GLN A 61 -8.84 -30.01 11.71
CA GLN A 61 -9.54 -31.19 11.15
C GLN A 61 -10.96 -31.36 11.74
N GLU A 62 -11.20 -30.80 12.92
CA GLU A 62 -12.51 -30.72 13.57
C GLU A 62 -13.05 -29.29 13.48
N LEU A 63 -14.36 -29.11 13.62
CA LEU A 63 -14.97 -27.78 13.62
C LEU A 63 -14.80 -27.09 14.97
N VAL A 64 -13.91 -26.09 15.01
CA VAL A 64 -13.73 -25.18 16.15
C VAL A 64 -14.29 -23.81 15.79
N TRP A 65 -15.32 -23.38 16.52
CA TRP A 65 -16.04 -22.12 16.29
C TRP A 65 -15.49 -20.99 17.16
N TYR A 66 -15.25 -19.85 16.53
CA TYR A 66 -14.78 -18.62 17.17
C TYR A 66 -15.84 -17.52 17.01
N PRO A 67 -16.10 -16.68 18.02
CA PRO A 67 -16.93 -15.50 17.85
C PRO A 67 -16.35 -14.57 16.77
N CYS A 68 -17.19 -14.14 15.82
CA CYS A 68 -16.85 -13.17 14.77
C CYS A 68 -18.05 -12.25 14.52
N TYR A 69 -17.83 -11.05 13.97
CA TYR A 69 -18.89 -10.07 13.71
C TYR A 69 -19.84 -9.92 14.92
N LYS A 70 -19.29 -9.61 16.10
CA LYS A 70 -19.97 -9.73 17.40
C LYS A 70 -21.32 -9.01 17.48
N PRO A 71 -21.52 -7.80 16.91
CA PRO A 71 -22.82 -7.14 16.91
C PRO A 71 -23.95 -8.00 16.31
N LEU A 72 -23.62 -8.89 15.38
CA LEU A 72 -24.55 -9.79 14.68
C LEU A 72 -24.56 -11.21 15.26
N ARG A 73 -23.83 -11.48 16.35
CA ARG A 73 -23.75 -12.80 17.01
C ARG A 73 -23.37 -13.95 16.05
N ARG A 74 -22.36 -13.76 15.21
CA ARG A 74 -21.87 -14.79 14.29
C ARG A 74 -20.72 -15.59 14.91
N GLU A 75 -20.52 -16.80 14.40
CA GLU A 75 -19.35 -17.61 14.71
C GLU A 75 -18.69 -18.12 13.44
N CYS A 76 -17.36 -18.17 13.43
CA CYS A 76 -16.54 -18.47 12.27
C CYS A 76 -15.59 -19.64 12.55
N ALA A 77 -15.29 -20.44 11.54
CA ALA A 77 -14.40 -21.60 11.63
C ALA A 77 -13.61 -21.81 10.33
N ARG A 78 -12.52 -22.58 10.39
CA ARG A 78 -11.77 -23.02 9.20
C ARG A 78 -11.53 -24.52 9.27
N LEU A 79 -12.17 -25.27 8.38
CA LEU A 79 -12.12 -26.74 8.34
C LEU A 79 -11.08 -27.22 7.32
N LEU A 80 -10.14 -28.04 7.76
CA LEU A 80 -9.19 -28.73 6.89
C LEU A 80 -9.85 -29.93 6.22
N VAL A 81 -9.82 -29.94 4.90
CA VAL A 81 -10.32 -31.03 4.06
C VAL A 81 -9.23 -31.48 3.09
N PRO A 82 -9.24 -32.75 2.63
CA PRO A 82 -8.36 -33.19 1.56
C PRO A 82 -8.45 -32.29 0.33
N LEU A 83 -7.30 -31.89 -0.22
CA LEU A 83 -7.26 -31.13 -1.46
C LEU A 83 -7.81 -31.96 -2.63
N ASN A 84 -7.58 -33.27 -2.64
CA ASN A 84 -8.18 -34.18 -3.61
C ASN A 84 -8.85 -35.34 -2.87
N HIS A 85 -10.18 -35.29 -2.77
CA HIS A 85 -10.98 -36.32 -2.10
C HIS A 85 -10.97 -37.68 -2.81
N LEU A 86 -10.53 -37.74 -4.07
CA LEU A 86 -10.55 -38.96 -4.88
C LEU A 86 -9.22 -39.72 -4.85
N ASN A 87 -8.17 -39.19 -4.21
CA ASN A 87 -6.89 -39.89 -4.06
C ASN A 87 -6.53 -40.09 -2.59
N HIS A 88 -6.86 -41.27 -2.06
CA HIS A 88 -6.60 -41.67 -0.68
C HIS A 88 -5.20 -42.28 -0.43
N SER A 89 -4.38 -42.42 -1.48
CA SER A 89 -3.10 -43.16 -1.39
C SER A 89 -1.93 -42.33 -0.87
N ASP A 90 -2.10 -41.01 -0.75
CA ASP A 90 -1.01 -40.11 -0.39
C ASP A 90 -1.00 -39.84 1.12
N LYS A 91 -0.06 -40.47 1.83
CA LYS A 91 0.11 -40.32 3.30
C LYS A 91 0.52 -38.90 3.71
N ALA A 92 0.81 -38.02 2.74
CA ALA A 92 1.07 -36.58 2.91
C ALA A 92 0.06 -35.72 2.12
N SER A 93 -1.22 -36.11 2.07
CA SER A 93 -2.24 -35.37 1.32
C SER A 93 -2.24 -33.88 1.66
N LYS A 94 -2.06 -33.03 0.63
CA LYS A 94 -2.25 -31.57 0.74
C LYS A 94 -3.70 -31.30 1.17
N HIS A 95 -3.93 -30.26 1.97
CA HIS A 95 -5.26 -29.90 2.47
C HIS A 95 -5.71 -28.54 1.91
N ALA A 96 -7.02 -28.37 1.74
CA ALA A 96 -7.65 -27.07 1.64
C ALA A 96 -8.23 -26.67 3.01
N ALA A 97 -8.20 -25.39 3.35
CA ALA A 97 -8.88 -24.86 4.53
C ALA A 97 -10.15 -24.13 4.06
N ILE A 98 -11.31 -24.68 4.40
CA ILE A 98 -12.61 -24.13 4.04
C ILE A 98 -13.05 -23.16 5.14
N ALA A 99 -13.27 -21.90 4.79
CA ALA A 99 -13.80 -20.90 5.71
C ALA A 99 -15.33 -21.06 5.86
N LEU A 100 -15.81 -21.05 7.10
CA LEU A 100 -17.22 -21.19 7.44
C LEU A 100 -17.67 -20.07 8.37
N ILE A 101 -18.92 -19.67 8.22
CA ILE A 101 -19.66 -18.81 9.15
C ILE A 101 -20.93 -19.56 9.59
N ARG A 102 -21.37 -19.31 10.82
CA ARG A 102 -22.68 -19.76 11.30
C ARG A 102 -23.42 -18.73 12.13
N ILE A 103 -24.74 -18.87 12.11
CA ILE A 103 -25.66 -18.31 13.11
C ILE A 103 -26.11 -19.50 13.96
N PRO A 104 -25.64 -19.60 15.21
CA PRO A 104 -26.01 -20.72 16.07
C PRO A 104 -27.48 -20.62 16.47
N SER A 105 -28.17 -21.76 16.45
CA SER A 105 -29.50 -21.93 17.00
C SER A 105 -29.54 -21.54 18.48
N SER A 106 -30.58 -20.84 18.93
CA SER A 106 -30.81 -20.64 20.36
C SER A 106 -31.20 -21.92 21.11
N LEU A 107 -31.45 -23.01 20.38
CA LEU A 107 -31.80 -24.33 20.89
C LEU A 107 -30.60 -25.29 20.91
N SER A 108 -29.47 -24.91 20.31
CA SER A 108 -28.20 -25.62 20.46
C SER A 108 -27.53 -25.17 21.77
N SER A 109 -27.17 -26.13 22.63
CA SER A 109 -26.48 -25.84 23.89
C SER A 109 -25.07 -26.44 23.84
N PRO A 110 -24.01 -25.64 24.07
CA PRO A 110 -22.64 -26.16 24.17
C PRO A 110 -22.39 -26.94 25.47
N THR A 111 -23.17 -26.66 26.52
CA THR A 111 -22.91 -27.12 27.90
C THR A 111 -23.95 -28.12 28.41
N SER A 112 -25.00 -28.39 27.63
CA SER A 112 -26.07 -29.32 27.99
C SER A 112 -26.61 -30.05 26.75
N LYS A 113 -27.45 -31.09 26.94
CA LYS A 113 -28.07 -31.79 25.81
C LYS A 113 -28.90 -30.79 24.98
N PRO A 114 -28.79 -30.79 23.63
CA PRO A 114 -29.59 -29.92 22.78
C PRO A 114 -31.09 -30.08 23.05
N HIS A 115 -31.84 -29.00 22.92
CA HIS A 115 -33.29 -29.04 23.07
C HIS A 115 -33.90 -30.01 22.05
N PRO A 116 -34.96 -30.78 22.36
CA PRO A 116 -35.54 -31.76 21.43
C PRO A 116 -36.01 -31.21 20.08
N ARG A 117 -36.22 -29.89 19.97
CA ARG A 117 -36.58 -29.21 18.72
C ARG A 117 -35.38 -28.85 17.84
N TYR A 118 -34.14 -28.96 18.33
CA TYR A 118 -32.95 -28.68 17.54
C TYR A 118 -32.80 -29.73 16.42
N ARG A 119 -32.59 -29.27 15.19
CA ARG A 119 -32.59 -30.10 13.97
C ARG A 119 -31.21 -30.24 13.31
N GLY A 120 -30.24 -29.42 13.68
CA GLY A 120 -28.89 -29.45 13.09
C GLY A 120 -28.64 -28.33 12.08
N PRO A 121 -27.55 -28.42 11.31
CA PRO A 121 -27.12 -27.36 10.41
C PRO A 121 -27.83 -27.40 9.05
N ILE A 122 -28.21 -26.24 8.52
CA ILE A 122 -28.55 -26.03 7.11
C ILE A 122 -27.38 -25.31 6.44
N LEU A 123 -26.83 -25.91 5.37
CA LEU A 123 -25.77 -25.31 4.58
C LEU A 123 -26.34 -24.39 3.50
N PHE A 124 -25.75 -23.22 3.32
CA PHE A 124 -26.11 -22.27 2.26
C PHE A 124 -24.97 -22.10 1.25
N ASN A 125 -25.32 -21.77 0.01
CA ASN A 125 -24.35 -21.30 -0.97
C ASN A 125 -24.99 -20.28 -1.93
N PRO A 126 -24.35 -19.12 -2.17
CA PRO A 126 -24.91 -18.05 -3.00
C PRO A 126 -24.83 -18.32 -4.50
N GLY A 127 -24.02 -19.29 -4.92
CA GLY A 127 -23.71 -19.52 -6.32
C GLY A 127 -22.51 -18.70 -6.82
N GLY A 128 -22.66 -18.10 -8.00
CA GLY A 128 -21.57 -17.48 -8.78
C GLY A 128 -21.30 -18.25 -10.08
N PRO A 129 -20.45 -19.30 -10.10
CA PRO A 129 -19.53 -19.75 -9.04
C PRO A 129 -18.54 -18.67 -8.62
N GLY A 130 -17.86 -18.87 -7.47
CA GLY A 130 -16.92 -17.89 -6.92
C GLY A 130 -17.55 -16.88 -5.95
N GLY A 131 -18.85 -16.97 -5.65
CA GLY A 131 -19.48 -16.17 -4.60
C GLY A 131 -19.08 -16.65 -3.20
N SER A 132 -18.79 -15.72 -2.30
CA SER A 132 -18.50 -16.02 -0.88
C SER A 132 -19.77 -16.41 -0.15
N GLY A 133 -19.81 -17.65 0.36
CA GLY A 133 -20.88 -18.07 1.26
C GLY A 133 -20.80 -17.40 2.62
N VAL A 134 -19.59 -17.04 3.06
CA VAL A 134 -19.41 -16.22 4.27
C VAL A 134 -20.13 -14.89 4.15
N ASP A 135 -19.91 -14.16 3.06
CA ASP A 135 -20.54 -12.86 2.82
C ASP A 135 -22.06 -12.97 2.67
N LEU A 136 -22.56 -14.06 2.06
CA LEU A 136 -24.00 -14.32 1.98
C LEU A 136 -24.64 -14.35 3.37
N LEU A 137 -24.15 -15.21 4.27
CA LEU A 137 -24.76 -15.35 5.58
C LEU A 137 -24.49 -14.14 6.48
N HIS A 138 -23.37 -13.45 6.27
CA HIS A 138 -23.11 -12.19 6.94
C HIS A 138 -24.18 -11.14 6.57
N ARG A 139 -24.50 -10.99 5.28
CA ARG A 139 -25.45 -9.97 4.78
C ARG A 139 -26.92 -10.31 5.01
N VAL A 140 -27.35 -11.54 4.69
CA VAL A 140 -28.79 -11.92 4.69
C VAL A 140 -29.15 -12.97 5.73
N GLY A 141 -28.22 -13.33 6.61
CA GLY A 141 -28.43 -14.41 7.57
C GLY A 141 -29.57 -14.18 8.57
N ASP A 142 -29.84 -12.93 8.97
CA ASP A 142 -30.96 -12.64 9.88
C ASP A 142 -32.31 -12.81 9.19
N LEU A 143 -32.40 -12.46 7.90
CA LEU A 143 -33.59 -12.76 7.08
C LEU A 143 -33.80 -14.27 6.96
N LEU A 144 -32.75 -15.03 6.68
CA LEU A 144 -32.81 -16.49 6.62
C LEU A 144 -33.21 -17.11 7.98
N ALA A 145 -32.72 -16.56 9.09
CA ALA A 145 -33.07 -17.00 10.43
C ALA A 145 -34.56 -16.72 10.75
N GLN A 146 -35.11 -15.60 10.29
CA GLN A 146 -36.54 -15.31 10.41
C GLN A 146 -37.38 -16.31 9.61
N ILE A 147 -36.96 -16.65 8.39
CA ILE A 147 -37.65 -17.62 7.54
C ILE A 147 -37.65 -19.00 8.19
N LEU A 148 -36.48 -19.51 8.57
CA LEU A 148 -36.30 -20.91 8.98
C LEU A 148 -36.61 -21.16 10.47
N GLY A 149 -36.51 -20.13 11.30
CA GLY A 149 -36.73 -20.23 12.74
C GLY A 149 -35.47 -20.59 13.51
N ASN A 150 -35.63 -20.84 14.80
CA ASN A 150 -34.54 -21.10 15.72
C ASN A 150 -34.17 -22.58 15.83
N GLU A 151 -34.77 -23.47 15.06
CA GLU A 151 -34.54 -24.92 15.11
C GLU A 151 -33.21 -25.36 14.48
N PHE A 152 -32.56 -24.49 13.70
CA PHE A 152 -31.40 -24.85 12.88
C PHE A 152 -30.20 -23.96 13.21
N ASP A 153 -29.00 -24.55 13.11
CA ASP A 153 -27.81 -23.75 12.90
C ASP A 153 -27.79 -23.34 11.42
N LEU A 154 -27.69 -22.05 11.12
CA LEU A 154 -27.55 -21.60 9.73
C LEU A 154 -26.06 -21.53 9.44
N VAL A 155 -25.59 -22.27 8.45
CA VAL A 155 -24.16 -22.42 8.18
C VAL A 155 -23.89 -22.12 6.72
N SER A 156 -22.88 -21.32 6.44
CA SER A 156 -22.43 -21.07 5.08
C SER A 156 -20.93 -21.16 5.01
N PHE A 157 -20.40 -21.35 3.80
CA PHE A 157 -18.97 -21.57 3.61
C PHE A 157 -18.50 -20.96 2.30
N ASP A 158 -17.25 -20.52 2.29
CA ASP A 158 -16.56 -20.16 1.06
C ASP A 158 -16.07 -21.46 0.41
N PRO A 159 -16.48 -21.81 -0.82
CA PRO A 159 -15.93 -22.96 -1.52
C PRO A 159 -14.41 -22.88 -1.61
N ARG A 160 -13.73 -24.02 -1.76
CA ARG A 160 -12.28 -24.07 -2.01
C ARG A 160 -11.87 -23.08 -3.11
N GLY A 161 -10.80 -22.33 -2.90
CA GLY A 161 -10.34 -21.33 -3.87
C GLY A 161 -11.10 -20.00 -3.88
N VAL A 162 -12.20 -19.89 -3.15
CA VAL A 162 -13.06 -18.70 -3.09
C VAL A 162 -12.77 -17.90 -1.83
N SER A 163 -12.57 -16.58 -1.98
CA SER A 163 -12.45 -15.61 -0.88
C SER A 163 -11.51 -16.08 0.24
N ARG A 164 -12.05 -16.43 1.42
CA ARG A 164 -11.27 -16.74 2.64
C ARG A 164 -10.80 -18.19 2.71
N SER A 165 -11.26 -19.03 1.80
CA SER A 165 -10.82 -20.42 1.69
C SER A 165 -9.47 -20.52 0.98
N THR A 166 -8.56 -21.33 1.53
CA THR A 166 -7.18 -21.45 1.03
C THR A 166 -6.86 -22.86 0.56
N PRO A 167 -6.02 -23.06 -0.48
CA PRO A 167 -5.31 -22.03 -1.26
C PRO A 167 -6.27 -21.15 -2.09
N LYS A 168 -5.95 -19.86 -2.19
CA LYS A 168 -6.76 -18.86 -2.88
C LYS A 168 -6.50 -18.88 -4.38
N VAL A 169 -7.54 -18.78 -5.21
CA VAL A 169 -7.38 -18.66 -6.67
C VAL A 169 -7.13 -17.20 -7.00
N SER A 170 -5.90 -16.89 -7.39
CA SER A 170 -5.54 -15.63 -8.03
C SER A 170 -4.45 -15.91 -9.06
N PHE A 171 -4.66 -15.51 -10.31
CA PHE A 171 -3.66 -15.64 -11.38
C PHE A 171 -2.87 -14.35 -11.58
N PHE A 172 -3.40 -13.26 -11.07
CA PHE A 172 -2.73 -11.96 -11.00
C PHE A 172 -2.12 -11.80 -9.61
N ASP A 173 -1.13 -10.92 -9.49
CA ASP A 173 -0.60 -10.53 -8.19
C ASP A 173 -1.75 -10.10 -7.25
N PRO A 174 -1.63 -10.34 -5.93
CA PRO A 174 -2.70 -10.07 -4.98
C PRO A 174 -3.30 -8.66 -5.12
N PRO A 175 -4.58 -8.47 -4.76
CA PRO A 175 -5.19 -7.15 -4.65
C PRO A 175 -4.25 -6.25 -3.84
N GLY A 176 -3.84 -5.12 -4.42
CA GLY A 176 -2.79 -4.27 -3.83
C GLY A 176 -1.43 -4.26 -4.55
N ARG A 177 -1.24 -5.00 -5.65
CA ARG A 177 0.02 -5.04 -6.44
C ARG A 177 -0.11 -4.63 -7.93
N GLY A 178 -1.19 -3.96 -8.31
CA GLY A 178 -1.30 -3.26 -9.61
C GLY A 178 -1.67 -4.12 -10.83
N GLU A 179 -1.17 -5.36 -10.97
CA GLU A 179 -1.43 -6.21 -12.16
C GLU A 179 -2.95 -6.47 -12.36
N ARG A 180 -3.63 -6.86 -11.28
CA ARG A 180 -5.09 -7.10 -11.29
C ARG A 180 -5.87 -5.81 -11.57
N GLU A 181 -5.48 -4.68 -11.00
CA GLU A 181 -6.18 -3.40 -11.18
C GLU A 181 -6.15 -2.93 -12.63
N VAL A 182 -5.00 -3.06 -13.30
CA VAL A 182 -4.88 -2.76 -14.74
C VAL A 182 -5.78 -3.69 -15.56
N TRP A 183 -5.85 -4.96 -15.18
CA TRP A 183 -6.65 -5.95 -15.89
C TRP A 183 -8.16 -5.75 -15.71
N ASP A 184 -8.59 -5.41 -14.50
CA ASP A 184 -10.00 -5.28 -14.10
C ASP A 184 -10.65 -3.97 -14.57
N GLN A 185 -9.92 -3.03 -15.18
CA GLN A 185 -10.50 -1.79 -15.75
C GLN A 185 -11.62 -2.06 -16.77
N ASN A 186 -11.69 -3.27 -17.35
CA ASN A 186 -12.68 -3.67 -18.35
C ASN A 186 -13.82 -4.52 -17.77
N ILE A 187 -13.97 -4.61 -16.43
CA ILE A 187 -14.99 -5.47 -15.80
C ILE A 187 -16.42 -5.14 -16.27
N PHE A 188 -16.69 -3.86 -16.51
CA PHE A 188 -17.98 -3.35 -16.99
C PHE A 188 -18.10 -3.27 -18.52
N SER A 189 -17.07 -3.64 -19.30
CA SER A 189 -17.14 -3.58 -20.76
C SER A 189 -18.12 -4.61 -21.33
N VAL A 190 -18.90 -4.26 -22.35
CA VAL A 190 -19.77 -5.19 -23.09
C VAL A 190 -19.19 -5.48 -24.47
N ILE A 191 -19.60 -6.58 -25.11
CA ILE A 191 -19.13 -6.95 -26.45
C ILE A 191 -19.89 -6.15 -27.52
N ARG A 192 -19.19 -5.37 -28.34
CA ARG A 192 -19.78 -4.54 -29.41
C ARG A 192 -19.31 -4.91 -30.82
N GLY A 193 -20.09 -4.47 -31.81
CA GLY A 193 -19.78 -4.57 -33.25
C GLY A 193 -20.08 -5.92 -33.90
N GLY A 194 -20.62 -6.89 -33.16
CA GLY A 194 -21.06 -8.17 -33.71
C GLY A 194 -22.39 -8.07 -34.48
N ALA A 195 -22.73 -9.11 -35.24
CA ALA A 195 -24.01 -9.16 -35.98
C ALA A 195 -25.23 -9.14 -35.05
N SER A 196 -25.05 -9.55 -33.80
CA SER A 196 -26.03 -9.57 -32.71
C SER A 196 -26.06 -8.30 -31.85
N ASP A 197 -25.18 -7.32 -32.09
CA ASP A 197 -25.20 -6.05 -31.35
C ASP A 197 -26.36 -5.18 -31.87
N PRO A 198 -27.39 -4.87 -31.04
CA PRO A 198 -28.53 -4.07 -31.47
C PRO A 198 -28.15 -2.63 -31.82
N PHE A 199 -27.01 -2.15 -31.33
CA PHE A 199 -26.45 -0.81 -31.57
C PHE A 199 -25.31 -0.82 -32.59
N ARG A 200 -25.07 -1.91 -33.33
CA ARG A 200 -23.93 -2.08 -34.25
C ARG A 200 -23.76 -1.00 -35.33
N ASN A 201 -24.85 -0.29 -35.66
CA ASN A 201 -24.83 0.78 -36.68
C ASN A 201 -24.42 2.15 -36.13
N ILE A 202 -24.26 2.28 -34.80
CA ILE A 202 -23.86 3.52 -34.15
C ILE A 202 -22.35 3.47 -33.91
N THR A 203 -21.64 4.40 -34.55
CA THR A 203 -20.19 4.60 -34.37
C THR A 203 -19.93 5.38 -33.09
N GLY A 204 -19.08 4.85 -32.20
CA GLY A 204 -18.74 5.49 -30.94
C GLY A 204 -18.03 4.54 -29.97
N GLU A 205 -17.63 5.06 -28.82
CA GLU A 205 -17.03 4.32 -27.72
C GLU A 205 -18.09 3.55 -26.91
N GLY A 206 -17.66 2.67 -26.01
CA GLY A 206 -18.56 2.04 -25.04
C GLY A 206 -18.67 0.52 -25.13
N GLY A 207 -17.65 -0.18 -25.62
CA GLY A 207 -17.55 -1.63 -25.49
C GLY A 207 -16.30 -2.20 -26.16
N ASP A 208 -15.95 -3.43 -25.79
CA ASP A 208 -14.85 -4.18 -26.40
C ASP A 208 -15.32 -4.91 -27.66
N SER A 209 -14.43 -5.08 -28.63
CA SER A 209 -14.70 -6.03 -29.71
C SER A 209 -14.74 -7.47 -29.18
N LEU A 210 -15.42 -8.36 -29.90
CA LEU A 210 -15.41 -9.80 -29.59
C LEU A 210 -13.96 -10.34 -29.58
N GLU A 211 -13.13 -9.86 -30.50
CA GLU A 211 -11.72 -10.25 -30.64
C GLU A 211 -10.89 -9.80 -29.44
N SER A 212 -11.09 -8.55 -28.96
CA SER A 212 -10.46 -8.02 -27.75
C SER A 212 -10.85 -8.86 -26.53
N THR A 213 -12.16 -9.10 -26.35
CA THR A 213 -12.70 -9.89 -25.25
C THR A 213 -12.13 -11.31 -25.23
N TRP A 214 -12.11 -11.97 -26.40
CA TRP A 214 -11.51 -13.30 -26.55
C TRP A 214 -10.01 -13.29 -26.26
N ALA A 215 -9.26 -12.32 -26.78
CA ALA A 215 -7.81 -12.25 -26.58
C ALA A 215 -7.45 -12.06 -25.09
N ARG A 216 -8.21 -11.23 -24.36
CA ARG A 216 -8.07 -11.07 -22.91
C ARG A 216 -8.35 -12.37 -22.16
N ALA A 217 -9.39 -13.11 -22.55
CA ALA A 217 -9.67 -14.41 -21.94
C ALA A 217 -8.53 -15.42 -22.17
N VAL A 218 -8.03 -15.53 -23.40
CA VAL A 218 -6.90 -16.42 -23.73
C VAL A 218 -5.63 -16.02 -22.96
N ALA A 219 -5.35 -14.72 -22.83
CA ALA A 219 -4.23 -14.23 -22.04
C ALA A 219 -4.36 -14.58 -20.55
N SER A 220 -5.55 -14.37 -19.96
CA SER A 220 -5.85 -14.73 -18.56
C SER A 220 -5.69 -16.23 -18.33
N ASN A 221 -6.11 -17.06 -19.28
CA ASN A 221 -6.00 -18.52 -19.18
C ASN A 221 -4.57 -19.02 -19.36
N LYS A 222 -3.73 -18.27 -20.08
CA LYS A 222 -2.29 -18.52 -20.11
C LYS A 222 -1.65 -18.25 -18.74
N LEU A 223 -2.05 -17.16 -18.06
CA LEU A 223 -1.63 -16.88 -16.69
C LEU A 223 -2.12 -17.97 -15.72
N ALA A 224 -3.37 -18.42 -15.86
CA ALA A 224 -3.90 -19.54 -15.08
C ALA A 224 -3.06 -20.82 -15.27
N LYS A 225 -2.57 -21.09 -16.49
CA LYS A 225 -1.66 -22.21 -16.77
C LYS A 225 -0.32 -22.04 -16.06
N GLU A 226 0.25 -20.85 -16.11
CA GLU A 226 1.59 -20.54 -15.61
C GLU A 226 1.62 -20.46 -14.07
N ARG A 227 0.54 -19.97 -13.45
CA ARG A 227 0.50 -19.59 -12.02
C ARG A 227 -0.51 -20.38 -11.19
N GLY A 228 -1.49 -21.06 -11.80
CA GLY A 228 -2.57 -21.76 -11.08
C GLY A 228 -2.15 -23.03 -10.34
N GLY A 229 -0.96 -23.59 -10.62
CA GLY A 229 -0.43 -24.77 -9.95
C GLY A 229 -1.27 -26.05 -10.10
N GLU A 230 -0.84 -27.13 -9.43
CA GLU A 230 -1.51 -28.45 -9.53
C GLU A 230 -2.92 -28.48 -8.89
N TRP A 231 -3.21 -27.55 -8.00
CA TRP A 231 -4.45 -27.53 -7.22
C TRP A 231 -5.63 -26.92 -8.00
N LEU A 232 -5.36 -26.23 -9.12
CA LEU A 232 -6.38 -25.68 -10.02
C LEU A 232 -7.38 -26.75 -10.48
N GLY A 233 -6.90 -27.96 -10.83
CA GLY A 233 -7.75 -29.09 -11.21
C GLY A 233 -8.58 -29.68 -10.07
N ASN A 234 -8.34 -29.28 -8.83
CA ASN A 234 -9.13 -29.67 -7.67
C ASN A 234 -10.05 -28.53 -7.18
N THR A 235 -10.14 -27.43 -7.92
CA THR A 235 -11.04 -26.30 -7.65
C THR A 235 -12.24 -26.40 -8.59
N ASN A 236 -13.18 -27.28 -8.24
CA ASN A 236 -14.33 -27.63 -9.07
C ASN A 236 -15.53 -28.05 -8.20
N THR A 237 -16.69 -28.22 -8.81
CA THR A 237 -17.96 -28.55 -8.12
C THR A 237 -17.90 -29.89 -7.42
N GLU A 238 -17.29 -30.92 -8.02
CA GLU A 238 -17.21 -32.27 -7.44
C GLU A 238 -16.48 -32.23 -6.10
N GLN A 239 -15.29 -31.65 -6.11
CA GLN A 239 -14.45 -31.55 -4.92
C GLN A 239 -15.14 -30.70 -3.83
N THR A 240 -15.88 -29.65 -4.21
CA THR A 240 -16.68 -28.85 -3.29
C THR A 240 -17.85 -29.66 -2.68
N ALA A 241 -18.48 -30.56 -3.45
CA ALA A 241 -19.52 -31.45 -2.92
C ALA A 241 -18.96 -32.43 -1.86
N TYR A 242 -17.72 -32.92 -2.04
CA TYR A 242 -17.03 -33.68 -1.00
C TYR A 242 -16.69 -32.82 0.24
N ASP A 243 -16.42 -31.53 0.07
CA ASP A 243 -16.24 -30.61 1.20
C ASP A 243 -17.52 -30.46 1.99
N MET A 244 -18.66 -30.30 1.33
CA MET A 244 -19.97 -30.27 2.00
C MET A 244 -20.22 -31.53 2.82
N LEU A 245 -19.86 -32.70 2.30
CA LEU A 245 -19.95 -33.94 3.06
C LEU A 245 -19.01 -33.94 4.28
N SER A 246 -17.81 -33.38 4.13
CA SER A 246 -16.84 -33.26 5.23
C SER A 246 -17.31 -32.30 6.32
N ILE A 247 -17.93 -31.17 5.95
CA ILE A 247 -18.53 -30.20 6.88
C ILE A 247 -19.64 -30.87 7.69
N ILE A 248 -20.56 -31.59 7.03
CA ILE A 248 -21.67 -32.28 7.69
C ILE A 248 -21.18 -33.38 8.64
N LYS A 249 -20.16 -34.16 8.23
CA LYS A 249 -19.53 -35.16 9.10
C LYS A 249 -18.86 -34.51 10.31
N ALA A 250 -18.17 -33.39 10.14
CA ALA A 250 -17.54 -32.66 11.24
C ALA A 250 -18.57 -32.08 12.23
N TYR A 251 -19.79 -31.80 11.77
CA TYR A 251 -20.95 -31.48 12.62
C TYR A 251 -21.56 -32.70 13.36
N GLY A 252 -21.04 -33.90 13.13
CA GLY A 252 -21.58 -35.14 13.69
C GLY A 252 -22.90 -35.58 13.05
N ARG A 253 -23.14 -35.20 11.80
CA ARG A 253 -24.35 -35.54 11.04
C ARG A 253 -24.01 -36.44 9.85
N ASP A 254 -24.95 -37.31 9.50
CA ASP A 254 -24.79 -38.24 8.37
C ASP A 254 -25.42 -37.72 7.07
N LYS A 255 -26.37 -36.80 7.16
CA LYS A 255 -27.13 -36.30 6.01
C LYS A 255 -27.15 -34.78 5.96
N LEU A 256 -27.20 -34.25 4.75
CA LEU A 256 -27.14 -32.84 4.41
C LEU A 256 -28.54 -32.22 4.40
N MET A 257 -28.68 -31.10 5.11
CA MET A 257 -29.69 -30.09 4.82
C MET A 257 -29.01 -28.91 4.10
N TYR A 258 -29.54 -28.47 2.96
CA TYR A 258 -28.90 -27.47 2.10
C TYR A 258 -29.91 -26.60 1.36
N TRP A 259 -29.60 -25.31 1.25
CA TRP A 259 -30.29 -24.37 0.38
C TRP A 259 -29.27 -23.66 -0.54
N GLY A 260 -29.26 -24.05 -1.81
CA GLY A 260 -28.36 -23.50 -2.82
C GLY A 260 -29.07 -22.54 -3.75
N PHE A 261 -28.42 -21.40 -4.02
CA PHE A 261 -28.91 -20.37 -4.94
C PHE A 261 -28.08 -20.37 -6.21
N SER A 262 -28.70 -20.14 -7.38
CA SER A 262 -27.97 -19.93 -8.64
C SER A 262 -27.04 -21.11 -8.97
N TYR A 263 -25.74 -20.90 -9.23
CA TYR A 263 -24.74 -21.98 -9.34
C TYR A 263 -24.74 -22.96 -8.15
N GLY A 264 -25.14 -22.53 -6.94
CA GLY A 264 -25.35 -23.43 -5.80
C GLY A 264 -26.36 -24.54 -6.10
N THR A 265 -27.26 -24.34 -7.07
CA THR A 265 -28.15 -25.40 -7.56
C THR A 265 -27.43 -26.48 -8.37
N VAL A 266 -26.37 -26.13 -9.09
CA VAL A 266 -25.45 -27.10 -9.73
C VAL A 266 -24.74 -27.90 -8.64
N LEU A 267 -24.17 -27.21 -7.65
CA LEU A 267 -23.48 -27.84 -6.52
C LEU A 267 -24.40 -28.80 -5.74
N GLY A 268 -25.61 -28.37 -5.41
CA GLY A 268 -26.60 -29.20 -4.71
C GLY A 268 -27.09 -30.39 -5.54
N SER A 269 -27.31 -30.21 -6.84
CA SER A 269 -27.70 -31.30 -7.75
C SER A 269 -26.57 -32.33 -7.91
N THR A 270 -25.33 -31.87 -8.00
CA THR A 270 -24.15 -32.74 -8.09
C THR A 270 -23.90 -33.48 -6.77
N PHE A 271 -24.06 -32.81 -5.63
CA PHE A 271 -24.02 -33.48 -4.32
C PHE A 271 -25.09 -34.58 -4.23
N ALA A 272 -26.34 -34.26 -4.59
CA ALA A 272 -27.44 -35.22 -4.55
C ALA A 272 -27.23 -36.43 -5.48
N SER A 273 -26.48 -36.25 -6.57
CA SER A 273 -26.13 -37.32 -7.51
C SER A 273 -24.95 -38.16 -7.03
N LEU A 274 -23.95 -37.55 -6.39
CA LEU A 274 -22.79 -38.24 -5.81
C LEU A 274 -23.12 -39.00 -4.53
N PHE A 275 -23.99 -38.43 -3.68
CA PHE A 275 -24.32 -38.94 -2.35
C PHE A 275 -25.83 -39.01 -2.13
N PRO A 276 -26.58 -39.79 -2.95
CA PRO A 276 -28.04 -39.83 -2.88
C PRO A 276 -28.56 -40.27 -1.50
N ASP A 277 -27.82 -41.13 -0.78
CA ASP A 277 -28.15 -41.60 0.57
C ASP A 277 -27.88 -40.57 1.67
N LYS A 278 -27.12 -39.51 1.37
CA LYS A 278 -26.75 -38.43 2.28
C LYS A 278 -27.66 -37.20 2.17
N VAL A 279 -28.76 -37.29 1.44
CA VAL A 279 -29.72 -36.18 1.28
C VAL A 279 -30.78 -36.22 2.40
N GLU A 280 -30.86 -35.19 3.24
CA GLU A 280 -31.95 -34.99 4.22
C GLU A 280 -32.97 -33.99 3.71
N ARG A 281 -32.57 -32.74 3.45
CA ARG A 281 -33.42 -31.69 2.85
C ARG A 281 -32.60 -30.83 1.93
N ILE A 282 -32.94 -30.81 0.64
CA ILE A 282 -32.23 -29.97 -0.32
C ILE A 282 -33.24 -29.08 -1.04
N THR A 283 -33.04 -27.76 -0.94
CA THR A 283 -33.76 -26.72 -1.67
C THR A 283 -32.81 -26.08 -2.68
N LEU A 284 -33.22 -26.03 -3.94
CA LEU A 284 -32.43 -25.46 -5.04
C LEU A 284 -33.25 -24.33 -5.66
N ASP A 285 -32.77 -23.09 -5.53
CA ASP A 285 -33.49 -21.86 -5.86
C ASP A 285 -32.73 -21.04 -6.91
N GLY A 286 -33.42 -20.56 -7.95
CA GLY A 286 -32.77 -20.01 -9.15
C GLY A 286 -31.98 -21.10 -9.86
N VAL A 287 -32.70 -22.08 -10.40
CA VAL A 287 -32.13 -23.36 -10.84
C VAL A 287 -31.38 -23.21 -12.16
N VAL A 288 -30.14 -23.71 -12.19
CA VAL A 288 -29.31 -23.79 -13.39
C VAL A 288 -29.57 -25.12 -14.11
N ASP A 289 -29.67 -25.07 -15.43
CA ASP A 289 -29.64 -26.26 -16.28
C ASP A 289 -28.23 -26.85 -16.29
N VAL A 290 -28.05 -27.98 -15.60
CA VAL A 290 -26.74 -28.60 -15.40
C VAL A 290 -26.13 -29.14 -16.70
N ASP A 291 -26.93 -29.53 -17.69
CA ASP A 291 -26.38 -30.00 -18.97
C ASP A 291 -25.78 -28.82 -19.73
N ASN A 292 -26.50 -27.69 -19.73
CA ASN A 292 -26.01 -26.46 -20.33
C ASN A 292 -24.74 -25.95 -19.64
N TYR A 293 -24.69 -26.03 -18.30
CA TYR A 293 -23.54 -25.66 -17.48
C TYR A 293 -22.31 -26.55 -17.76
N TYR A 294 -22.43 -27.87 -17.60
CA TYR A 294 -21.30 -28.80 -17.76
C TYR A 294 -20.83 -28.92 -19.21
N ALA A 295 -21.68 -28.61 -20.19
CA ALA A 295 -21.26 -28.47 -21.59
C ALA A 295 -20.59 -27.12 -21.92
N THR A 296 -20.46 -26.21 -20.94
CA THR A 296 -19.92 -24.84 -21.10
C THR A 296 -20.66 -24.06 -22.19
N LEU A 297 -21.98 -24.25 -22.30
CA LEU A 297 -22.79 -23.61 -23.33
C LEU A 297 -23.24 -22.22 -22.90
N TRP A 298 -23.79 -22.07 -21.69
CA TRP A 298 -24.36 -20.82 -21.17
C TRP A 298 -25.39 -20.16 -22.09
N SER A 299 -26.08 -20.97 -22.90
CA SER A 299 -26.90 -20.47 -24.01
C SER A 299 -28.33 -20.16 -23.58
N ASN A 300 -28.92 -20.97 -22.69
CA ASN A 300 -30.33 -20.87 -22.31
C ASN A 300 -30.62 -20.04 -21.05
N ASN A 301 -29.60 -19.40 -20.48
CA ASN A 301 -29.76 -18.59 -19.28
C ASN A 301 -30.61 -17.34 -19.49
N LEU A 302 -30.61 -16.77 -20.69
CA LEU A 302 -31.20 -15.46 -20.94
C LEU A 302 -32.65 -15.50 -21.44
N LEU A 303 -33.30 -16.67 -21.46
CA LEU A 303 -34.65 -16.84 -22.02
C LEU A 303 -35.69 -15.91 -21.38
N ASP A 304 -35.59 -15.67 -20.08
CA ASP A 304 -36.52 -14.83 -19.31
C ASP A 304 -35.98 -13.38 -19.08
N THR A 305 -34.78 -13.03 -19.58
CA THR A 305 -34.25 -11.65 -19.44
C THR A 305 -35.13 -10.60 -20.13
N PRO A 306 -35.62 -10.80 -21.38
CA PRO A 306 -36.51 -9.83 -22.03
C PRO A 306 -37.83 -9.65 -21.27
N LYS A 307 -38.34 -10.74 -20.67
CA LYS A 307 -39.53 -10.70 -19.81
C LYS A 307 -39.28 -9.89 -18.54
N THR A 308 -38.13 -10.07 -17.90
CA THR A 308 -37.72 -9.31 -16.71
C THR A 308 -37.59 -7.81 -17.00
N MET A 309 -36.98 -7.44 -18.14
CA MET A 309 -36.93 -6.05 -18.61
C MET A 309 -38.30 -5.46 -18.87
N SER A 310 -39.20 -6.24 -19.50
CA SER A 310 -40.57 -5.81 -19.76
C SER A 310 -41.31 -5.51 -18.46
N LEU A 311 -41.13 -6.35 -17.42
CA LEU A 311 -41.70 -6.12 -16.10
C LEU A 311 -41.16 -4.86 -15.42
N PHE A 312 -39.89 -4.50 -15.59
CA PHE A 312 -39.38 -3.20 -15.11
C PHE A 312 -40.14 -2.03 -15.76
N PHE A 313 -40.34 -2.07 -17.08
CA PHE A 313 -41.08 -1.03 -17.79
C PHE A 313 -42.57 -0.99 -17.38
N GLU A 314 -43.21 -2.15 -17.26
CA GLU A 314 -44.62 -2.27 -16.88
C GLU A 314 -44.87 -1.79 -15.45
N THR A 315 -44.03 -2.21 -14.51
CA THR A 315 -44.17 -1.81 -13.10
C THR A 315 -43.80 -0.34 -12.88
N CYS A 316 -42.78 0.18 -13.56
CA CYS A 316 -42.46 1.60 -13.50
C CYS A 316 -43.60 2.46 -14.06
N HIS A 317 -44.19 2.07 -15.19
CA HIS A 317 -45.35 2.75 -15.75
C HIS A 317 -46.56 2.71 -14.79
N ALA A 318 -46.86 1.52 -14.24
CA ALA A 318 -47.96 1.34 -13.31
C ALA A 318 -47.80 2.15 -12.01
N ALA A 319 -46.56 2.34 -11.56
CA ALA A 319 -46.23 3.09 -10.35
C ALA A 319 -46.45 4.61 -10.44
N GLY A 320 -46.67 5.15 -11.65
CA GLY A 320 -46.90 6.58 -11.83
C GLY A 320 -45.71 7.41 -11.35
N SER A 321 -45.99 8.49 -10.62
CA SER A 321 -44.97 9.35 -10.00
C SER A 321 -44.07 8.66 -8.98
N SER A 322 -44.42 7.44 -8.54
CA SER A 322 -43.57 6.67 -7.61
C SER A 322 -42.37 6.03 -8.33
N CYS A 323 -42.36 5.98 -9.66
CA CYS A 323 -41.17 5.67 -10.46
C CYS A 323 -40.58 6.95 -11.05
N PRO A 324 -39.34 7.36 -10.68
CA PRO A 324 -38.72 8.56 -11.24
C PRO A 324 -38.52 8.52 -12.76
N PHE A 325 -38.36 7.32 -13.34
CA PHE A 325 -38.20 7.11 -14.79
C PHE A 325 -39.54 6.90 -15.53
N TRP A 326 -40.65 7.29 -14.92
CA TRP A 326 -41.98 7.05 -15.46
C TRP A 326 -42.21 7.68 -16.83
N ALA A 327 -42.98 6.98 -17.67
CA ALA A 327 -43.54 7.53 -18.90
C ALA A 327 -44.97 7.02 -19.15
N PRO A 328 -45.75 7.66 -20.04
CA PRO A 328 -47.16 7.30 -20.29
C PRO A 328 -47.41 5.89 -20.84
N SER A 329 -46.38 5.14 -21.21
CA SER A 329 -46.49 3.72 -21.53
C SER A 329 -45.17 2.99 -21.29
N PRO A 330 -45.18 1.66 -21.03
CA PRO A 330 -43.95 0.87 -20.92
C PRO A 330 -43.05 0.99 -22.15
N LYS A 331 -43.65 1.11 -23.35
CA LYS A 331 -42.93 1.30 -24.62
C LYS A 331 -42.12 2.60 -24.65
N LEU A 332 -42.63 3.69 -24.06
CA LEU A 332 -41.91 4.96 -23.97
C LEU A 332 -40.76 4.88 -22.96
N ILE A 333 -40.92 4.14 -21.86
CA ILE A 333 -39.84 3.89 -20.89
C ILE A 333 -38.70 3.12 -21.57
N ALA A 334 -39.04 2.07 -22.33
CA ALA A 334 -38.07 1.33 -23.12
C ALA A 334 -37.35 2.22 -24.16
N ALA A 335 -38.10 3.06 -24.89
CA ALA A 335 -37.53 3.99 -25.86
C ALA A 335 -36.62 5.05 -25.20
N ASN A 336 -36.96 5.53 -24.01
CA ASN A 336 -36.11 6.45 -23.25
C ASN A 336 -34.79 5.78 -22.84
N LEU A 337 -34.82 4.52 -22.39
CA LEU A 337 -33.60 3.78 -22.10
C LEU A 337 -32.75 3.55 -23.35
N THR A 338 -33.37 3.20 -24.48
CA THR A 338 -32.69 3.10 -25.77
C THR A 338 -32.00 4.42 -26.13
N ARG A 339 -32.68 5.56 -26.00
CA ARG A 339 -32.08 6.87 -26.25
C ARG A 339 -30.87 7.14 -25.35
N ILE A 340 -30.97 6.86 -24.04
CA ILE A 340 -29.83 7.00 -23.11
C ILE A 340 -28.63 6.17 -23.59
N TYR A 341 -28.87 4.94 -24.04
CA TYR A 341 -27.80 4.11 -24.60
C TYR A 341 -27.19 4.69 -25.88
N GLU A 342 -28.02 5.15 -26.82
CA GLU A 342 -27.55 5.79 -28.05
C GLU A 342 -26.70 7.04 -27.75
N ASP A 343 -27.20 7.90 -26.86
CA ASP A 343 -26.53 9.12 -26.41
C ASP A 343 -25.15 8.80 -25.81
N LEU A 344 -25.06 7.80 -24.93
CA LEU A 344 -23.81 7.38 -24.27
C LEU A 344 -22.81 6.67 -25.19
N ILE A 345 -23.26 6.09 -26.31
CA ILE A 345 -22.36 5.57 -27.35
C ILE A 345 -21.69 6.72 -28.08
N THR A 346 -22.46 7.74 -28.45
CA THR A 346 -21.94 8.87 -29.25
C THR A 346 -21.25 9.94 -28.41
N GLU A 347 -21.67 10.12 -27.17
CA GLU A 347 -21.23 11.17 -26.26
C GLU A 347 -21.18 10.62 -24.81
N PRO A 348 -20.13 9.86 -24.45
CA PRO A 348 -19.91 9.40 -23.08
C PRO A 348 -19.65 10.60 -22.15
N ILE A 349 -20.05 10.47 -20.88
CA ILE A 349 -20.04 11.58 -19.92
C ILE A 349 -18.75 11.54 -19.10
N PRO A 350 -17.82 12.50 -19.27
CA PRO A 350 -16.64 12.60 -18.41
C PRO A 350 -17.03 13.09 -17.02
N LEU A 351 -16.40 12.53 -15.99
CA LEU A 351 -16.74 12.85 -14.60
C LEU A 351 -15.52 12.76 -13.68
N ARG A 352 -15.55 13.60 -12.66
CA ARG A 352 -14.54 13.68 -11.60
C ARG A 352 -15.25 14.00 -10.30
N THR A 353 -15.12 13.12 -9.31
CA THR A 353 -15.54 13.37 -7.93
C THR A 353 -14.33 13.82 -7.10
N SER A 354 -14.54 14.06 -5.80
CA SER A 354 -13.43 14.28 -4.86
C SER A 354 -12.54 13.05 -4.69
N THR A 355 -13.04 11.85 -5.01
CA THR A 355 -12.44 10.54 -4.68
C THR A 355 -12.09 9.70 -5.90
N SER A 356 -12.67 9.96 -7.08
CA SER A 356 -12.45 9.23 -8.32
C SER A 356 -12.59 10.08 -9.57
N TYR A 357 -12.16 9.52 -10.69
CA TYR A 357 -12.25 10.12 -12.01
C TYR A 357 -12.48 9.03 -13.05
N GLY A 358 -13.17 9.38 -14.14
CA GLY A 358 -13.45 8.45 -15.21
C GLY A 358 -14.46 9.00 -16.20
N PHE A 359 -15.16 8.11 -16.89
CA PHE A 359 -16.26 8.45 -17.77
C PHE A 359 -17.34 7.37 -17.66
N LEU A 360 -18.59 7.81 -17.80
CA LEU A 360 -19.75 6.94 -17.88
C LEU A 360 -20.10 6.72 -19.35
N ASP A 361 -20.07 5.47 -19.80
CA ASP A 361 -20.35 5.05 -21.16
C ASP A 361 -21.51 4.05 -21.22
N PHE A 362 -21.86 3.63 -22.44
CA PHE A 362 -22.87 2.62 -22.70
C PHE A 362 -22.59 1.31 -21.95
N SER A 363 -21.35 0.82 -21.96
CA SER A 363 -20.94 -0.43 -21.31
C SER A 363 -21.27 -0.46 -19.82
N ARG A 364 -20.91 0.61 -19.09
CA ARG A 364 -21.17 0.75 -17.65
C ARG A 364 -22.65 0.76 -17.35
N VAL A 365 -23.42 1.63 -18.02
CA VAL A 365 -24.87 1.74 -17.78
C VAL A 365 -25.59 0.45 -18.16
N ARG A 366 -25.21 -0.18 -19.27
CA ARG A 366 -25.82 -1.44 -19.71
C ARG A 366 -25.53 -2.59 -18.74
N THR A 367 -24.30 -2.70 -18.26
CA THR A 367 -23.95 -3.71 -17.25
C THR A 367 -24.65 -3.44 -15.91
N ALA A 368 -24.81 -2.17 -15.53
CA ALA A 368 -25.55 -1.78 -14.32
C ALA A 368 -27.02 -2.17 -14.42
N VAL A 369 -27.70 -1.82 -15.53
CA VAL A 369 -29.10 -2.20 -15.78
C VAL A 369 -29.27 -3.71 -15.68
N PHE A 370 -28.42 -4.50 -16.37
CA PHE A 370 -28.48 -5.96 -16.30
C PHE A 370 -28.30 -6.49 -14.87
N SER A 371 -27.31 -5.97 -14.13
CA SER A 371 -27.04 -6.39 -12.75
C SER A 371 -28.20 -6.06 -11.81
N MET A 372 -28.88 -4.95 -12.03
CA MET A 372 -30.01 -4.52 -11.21
C MET A 372 -31.29 -5.33 -11.50
N LEU A 373 -31.38 -6.08 -12.59
CA LEU A 373 -32.48 -7.03 -12.81
C LEU A 373 -32.50 -8.19 -11.81
N TYR A 374 -31.37 -8.46 -11.15
CA TYR A 374 -31.27 -9.56 -10.19
C TYR A 374 -32.13 -9.34 -8.95
N SER A 375 -32.27 -8.09 -8.47
CA SER A 375 -32.89 -7.80 -7.16
C SER A 375 -33.94 -6.68 -7.23
N PRO A 376 -35.05 -6.87 -7.98
CA PRO A 376 -35.99 -5.79 -8.35
C PRO A 376 -36.43 -4.88 -7.20
N TRP A 377 -36.82 -5.45 -6.06
CA TRP A 377 -37.31 -4.69 -4.90
C TRP A 377 -36.23 -3.83 -4.24
N ALA A 378 -34.96 -4.24 -4.31
CA ALA A 378 -33.85 -3.49 -3.74
C ALA A 378 -33.28 -2.45 -4.71
N THR A 379 -33.35 -2.70 -6.02
CA THR A 379 -32.56 -1.95 -7.01
C THR A 379 -33.41 -1.15 -8.01
N TRP A 380 -34.64 -1.53 -8.33
CA TRP A 380 -35.42 -0.83 -9.37
C TRP A 380 -35.75 0.63 -9.03
N PRO A 381 -36.09 1.00 -7.79
CA PRO A 381 -36.30 2.41 -7.43
C PRO A 381 -35.07 3.29 -7.69
N ILE A 382 -33.89 2.84 -7.26
CA ILE A 382 -32.63 3.58 -7.44
C ILE A 382 -32.15 3.55 -8.90
N LEU A 383 -32.40 2.45 -9.63
CA LEU A 383 -32.17 2.39 -11.08
C LEU A 383 -33.04 3.41 -11.82
N ALA A 384 -34.32 3.47 -11.50
CA ALA A 384 -35.24 4.42 -12.11
C ALA A 384 -34.81 5.87 -11.83
N GLN A 385 -34.38 6.17 -10.61
CA GLN A 385 -33.80 7.49 -10.30
C GLN A 385 -32.57 7.77 -11.18
N ALA A 386 -31.60 6.87 -11.21
CA ALA A 386 -30.36 7.07 -11.97
C ALA A 386 -30.61 7.21 -13.50
N LEU A 387 -31.58 6.47 -14.05
CA LEU A 387 -31.98 6.60 -15.45
C LEU A 387 -32.74 7.90 -15.73
N ALA A 388 -33.53 8.40 -14.78
CA ALA A 388 -34.21 9.69 -14.89
C ALA A 388 -33.21 10.85 -14.89
N ASP A 389 -32.22 10.80 -14.00
CA ASP A 389 -31.14 11.79 -13.89
C ASP A 389 -30.31 11.84 -15.19
N LEU A 390 -29.92 10.67 -15.71
CA LEU A 390 -29.22 10.54 -16.99
C LEU A 390 -30.05 10.95 -18.21
N GLY A 391 -31.34 10.63 -18.20
CA GLY A 391 -32.27 10.94 -19.28
C GLY A 391 -32.73 12.40 -19.29
N GLY A 392 -32.51 13.13 -18.20
CA GLY A 392 -32.88 14.52 -18.02
C GLY A 392 -32.03 15.51 -18.85
N PRO A 393 -32.40 16.80 -18.84
CA PRO A 393 -31.70 17.83 -19.62
C PRO A 393 -30.24 18.05 -19.18
N GLU A 394 -29.94 17.79 -17.90
CA GLU A 394 -28.60 17.95 -17.32
C GLU A 394 -27.72 16.70 -17.52
N ARG A 395 -28.32 15.55 -17.87
CA ARG A 395 -27.66 14.25 -18.01
C ARG A 395 -26.74 13.91 -16.82
N ASP A 396 -27.25 14.05 -15.60
CA ASP A 396 -26.45 13.91 -14.38
C ASP A 396 -25.95 12.45 -14.20
N PRO A 397 -24.62 12.21 -14.20
CA PRO A 397 -24.06 10.88 -14.08
C PRO A 397 -23.84 10.42 -12.63
N GLU A 398 -24.01 11.26 -11.61
CA GLU A 398 -23.46 11.02 -10.27
C GLU A 398 -24.01 9.74 -9.63
N LEU A 399 -25.33 9.54 -9.65
CA LEU A 399 -25.94 8.35 -9.07
C LEU A 399 -25.54 7.07 -9.81
N MET A 400 -25.55 7.10 -11.15
CA MET A 400 -25.12 5.95 -11.95
C MET A 400 -23.62 5.65 -11.82
N TRP A 401 -22.80 6.69 -11.68
CA TRP A 401 -21.38 6.53 -11.43
C TRP A 401 -21.14 5.84 -10.10
N ARG A 402 -21.79 6.27 -9.02
CA ARG A 402 -21.68 5.61 -7.70
C ARG A 402 -22.08 4.13 -7.74
N LEU A 403 -23.06 3.78 -8.58
CA LEU A 403 -23.49 2.38 -8.79
C LEU A 403 -22.47 1.55 -9.61
N THR A 404 -21.54 2.19 -10.32
CA THR A 404 -20.59 1.55 -11.24
C THR A 404 -19.13 1.94 -10.99
N GLU A 405 -18.85 2.59 -9.87
CA GLU A 405 -17.52 3.06 -9.50
C GLU A 405 -16.64 1.86 -9.14
N ILE A 406 -15.43 1.82 -9.71
CA ILE A 406 -14.41 0.85 -9.32
C ILE A 406 -13.50 1.59 -8.34
N PRO A 407 -13.26 1.04 -7.12
CA PRO A 407 -12.34 1.65 -6.18
C PRO A 407 -10.99 1.95 -6.84
N THR A 408 -10.49 3.17 -6.65
CA THR A 408 -9.15 3.52 -7.14
C THR A 408 -8.10 2.72 -6.38
N PHE A 409 -7.07 2.26 -7.10
CA PHE A 409 -5.96 1.53 -6.50
C PHE A 409 -5.32 2.35 -5.38
N LYS A 410 -5.32 1.80 -4.16
CA LYS A 410 -4.60 2.34 -3.01
C LYS A 410 -3.43 1.40 -2.69
N CYS A 411 -2.20 1.89 -2.78
CA CYS A 411 -1.04 1.14 -2.26
C CYS A 411 -1.22 0.94 -0.76
N SER A 412 -1.19 -0.31 -0.29
CA SER A 412 -0.98 -0.58 1.13
C SER A 412 0.49 -0.28 1.46
N CYS A 413 0.73 0.93 1.97
CA CYS A 413 2.05 1.47 2.27
C CYS A 413 2.77 0.76 3.43
N SER A 414 2.09 -0.17 4.12
CA SER A 414 2.69 -0.93 5.22
C SER A 414 3.74 -1.92 4.74
N GLY A 415 3.60 -2.46 3.51
CA GLY A 415 4.56 -3.34 2.83
C GLY A 415 5.01 -4.57 3.63
N SER A 416 4.46 -4.75 4.82
CA SER A 416 4.91 -5.68 5.83
C SER A 416 4.11 -6.94 5.65
N CYS A 417 4.79 -8.06 5.43
CA CYS A 417 4.19 -9.38 5.58
C CYS A 417 3.71 -9.64 7.04
N ASN A 418 3.91 -8.68 7.95
CA ASN A 418 3.37 -8.66 9.31
C ASN A 418 2.27 -7.61 9.51
N ASP A 419 1.91 -6.82 8.49
CA ASP A 419 0.69 -6.01 8.55
C ASP A 419 -0.51 -6.97 8.49
N LYS A 420 -1.12 -7.12 9.66
CA LYS A 420 -2.25 -8.01 9.86
C LYS A 420 -3.47 -7.53 9.09
N ASP A 421 -3.67 -6.22 8.94
CA ASP A 421 -4.80 -5.65 8.20
C ASP A 421 -4.65 -5.90 6.70
N ALA A 422 -3.46 -5.71 6.15
CA ALA A 422 -3.19 -6.01 4.73
C ALA A 422 -3.38 -7.50 4.41
N ARG A 423 -2.90 -8.40 5.28
CA ARG A 423 -3.09 -9.85 5.10
C ARG A 423 -4.52 -10.29 5.28
N GLU A 424 -5.24 -9.66 6.20
CA GLU A 424 -6.66 -9.87 6.37
C GLU A 424 -7.41 -9.44 5.12
N GLN A 425 -7.15 -8.24 4.61
CA GLN A 425 -7.77 -7.75 3.37
C GLN A 425 -7.46 -8.67 2.19
N GLU A 426 -6.22 -9.14 2.06
CA GLU A 426 -5.85 -10.12 1.04
C GLU A 426 -6.61 -11.43 1.21
N LEU A 427 -6.79 -11.93 2.44
CA LEU A 427 -7.56 -13.15 2.69
C LEU A 427 -9.05 -12.96 2.38
N GLU A 428 -9.64 -11.83 2.78
CA GLU A 428 -11.05 -11.52 2.60
C GLU A 428 -11.44 -11.19 1.14
N ALA A 429 -10.51 -10.72 0.32
CA ALA A 429 -10.82 -10.23 -1.03
C ALA A 429 -11.52 -11.28 -1.92
N SER A 430 -12.66 -10.95 -2.48
CA SER A 430 -13.29 -11.78 -3.51
C SER A 430 -12.71 -11.42 -4.88
N VAL A 431 -12.12 -12.39 -5.60
CA VAL A 431 -11.52 -12.18 -6.92
C VAL A 431 -12.15 -13.09 -7.97
N ARG A 432 -12.32 -12.58 -9.20
CA ARG A 432 -13.04 -13.29 -10.27
C ARG A 432 -12.30 -14.52 -10.82
N ASP A 433 -11.02 -14.66 -10.51
CA ASP A 433 -10.22 -15.82 -10.95
C ASP A 433 -10.81 -17.13 -10.44
N ALA A 434 -11.38 -17.13 -9.23
CA ALA A 434 -12.06 -18.29 -8.66
C ALA A 434 -13.30 -18.71 -9.47
N GLN A 435 -14.06 -17.74 -9.99
CA GLN A 435 -15.21 -18.00 -10.87
C GLN A 435 -14.75 -18.74 -12.13
N SER A 436 -13.72 -18.22 -12.81
CA SER A 436 -13.15 -18.85 -14.01
C SER A 436 -12.57 -20.23 -13.71
N ALA A 437 -11.86 -20.38 -12.58
CA ALA A 437 -11.28 -21.65 -12.17
C ALA A 437 -12.34 -22.75 -12.01
N ILE A 438 -13.43 -22.46 -11.31
CA ILE A 438 -14.50 -23.43 -11.08
C ILE A 438 -15.22 -23.74 -12.39
N LEU A 439 -15.70 -22.70 -13.08
CA LEU A 439 -16.54 -22.82 -14.27
C LEU A 439 -15.83 -23.58 -15.39
N CYS A 440 -14.57 -23.24 -15.67
CA CYS A 440 -13.81 -23.84 -16.76
C CYS A 440 -13.24 -25.24 -16.41
N SER A 441 -13.06 -25.55 -15.12
CA SER A 441 -12.64 -26.88 -14.66
C SER A 441 -13.80 -27.87 -14.54
N ASP A 442 -15.02 -27.37 -14.33
CA ASP A 442 -16.23 -28.18 -14.38
C ASP A 442 -16.62 -28.56 -15.81
N GLY A 443 -16.64 -27.57 -16.69
CA GLY A 443 -17.23 -27.72 -18.02
C GLY A 443 -16.30 -28.34 -19.08
N LEU A 444 -16.88 -28.66 -20.23
CA LEU A 444 -16.14 -29.06 -21.43
C LEU A 444 -15.20 -27.94 -21.93
N ASP A 445 -14.14 -28.33 -22.62
CA ASP A 445 -13.14 -27.40 -23.11
C ASP A 445 -13.69 -26.44 -24.17
N VAL A 446 -13.40 -25.15 -23.99
CA VAL A 446 -13.75 -24.12 -24.98
C VAL A 446 -12.53 -23.85 -25.88
N PRO A 447 -12.66 -24.06 -27.20
CA PRO A 447 -11.58 -23.82 -28.15
C PRO A 447 -11.07 -22.37 -28.09
N PRO A 448 -9.73 -22.15 -28.10
CA PRO A 448 -9.14 -20.81 -28.19
C PRO A 448 -9.11 -20.36 -29.65
N ASP A 449 -10.27 -20.28 -30.30
CA ASP A 449 -10.36 -19.80 -31.69
C ASP A 449 -11.53 -18.82 -31.88
N LEU A 450 -11.30 -17.82 -32.73
CA LEU A 450 -12.26 -16.75 -32.98
C LEU A 450 -13.49 -17.21 -33.77
N VAL A 451 -13.41 -18.30 -34.54
CA VAL A 451 -14.54 -18.83 -35.32
C VAL A 451 -15.59 -19.39 -34.37
N SER A 452 -15.16 -20.20 -33.41
CA SER A 452 -15.98 -20.73 -32.33
C SER A 452 -16.56 -19.61 -31.44
N ALA A 453 -15.74 -18.61 -31.09
CA ALA A 453 -16.20 -17.46 -30.31
C ALA A 453 -17.31 -16.68 -31.05
N ARG A 454 -17.14 -16.40 -32.34
CA ARG A 454 -18.12 -15.67 -33.16
C ARG A 454 -19.39 -16.46 -33.39
N SER A 455 -19.27 -17.75 -33.67
CA SER A 455 -20.43 -18.65 -33.81
C SER A 455 -21.28 -18.66 -32.54
N TYR A 456 -20.63 -18.80 -31.37
CA TYR A 456 -21.31 -18.75 -30.09
C TYR A 456 -22.01 -17.41 -29.85
N PHE A 457 -21.29 -16.30 -30.00
CA PHE A 457 -21.84 -14.96 -29.76
C PHE A 457 -23.05 -14.66 -30.65
N ASN A 458 -22.97 -15.00 -31.94
CA ASN A 458 -24.07 -14.81 -32.88
C ASN A 458 -25.27 -15.71 -32.57
N ASN A 459 -25.06 -16.91 -32.06
CA ASN A 459 -26.17 -17.81 -31.70
C ASN A 459 -26.86 -17.34 -30.42
N LEU A 460 -26.09 -16.92 -29.41
CA LEU A 460 -26.66 -16.34 -28.19
C LEU A 460 -27.45 -15.05 -28.49
N GLY A 461 -26.96 -14.23 -29.42
CA GLY A 461 -27.66 -13.02 -29.85
C GLY A 461 -28.96 -13.24 -30.63
N LYS A 462 -29.23 -14.46 -31.12
CA LYS A 462 -30.56 -14.81 -31.67
C LYS A 462 -31.56 -15.11 -30.57
N GLU A 463 -31.07 -15.46 -29.39
CA GLU A 463 -31.87 -15.85 -28.24
C GLU A 463 -32.17 -14.66 -27.34
N SER A 464 -31.20 -13.75 -27.15
CA SER A 464 -31.38 -12.56 -26.33
C SER A 464 -30.51 -11.40 -26.79
N ASP A 465 -31.08 -10.18 -26.75
CA ASP A 465 -30.37 -8.93 -27.00
C ASP A 465 -29.29 -8.63 -25.94
N TRP A 466 -29.26 -9.38 -24.83
CA TRP A 466 -28.27 -9.26 -23.74
C TRP A 466 -27.04 -10.16 -23.92
N ALA A 467 -26.87 -10.76 -25.10
CA ALA A 467 -25.73 -11.60 -25.42
C ALA A 467 -24.38 -10.88 -25.20
N ASP A 468 -24.34 -9.56 -25.41
CA ASP A 468 -23.16 -8.71 -25.26
C ASP A 468 -22.65 -8.59 -23.81
N VAL A 469 -23.54 -8.69 -22.82
CA VAL A 469 -23.18 -8.77 -21.40
C VAL A 469 -22.79 -10.20 -21.03
N TRP A 470 -23.57 -11.19 -21.46
CA TRP A 470 -23.51 -12.57 -20.97
C TRP A 470 -22.43 -13.44 -21.61
N ALA A 471 -22.11 -13.23 -22.89
CA ALA A 471 -21.20 -14.11 -23.63
C ALA A 471 -19.79 -14.19 -23.02
N LYS A 472 -19.38 -13.15 -22.27
CA LYS A 472 -18.12 -13.11 -21.52
C LYS A 472 -17.93 -14.32 -20.60
N ILE A 473 -19.02 -14.88 -20.05
CA ILE A 473 -18.96 -16.05 -19.15
C ILE A 473 -18.32 -17.24 -19.85
N ARG A 474 -18.86 -17.68 -21.00
CA ARG A 474 -18.28 -18.77 -21.78
C ARG A 474 -16.91 -18.40 -22.35
N LEU A 475 -16.77 -17.17 -22.86
CA LEU A 475 -15.51 -16.73 -23.48
C LEU A 475 -14.34 -16.74 -22.49
N SER A 476 -14.59 -16.52 -21.19
CA SER A 476 -13.57 -16.60 -20.14
C SER A 476 -12.87 -17.96 -20.08
N CYS A 477 -13.48 -19.04 -20.60
CA CYS A 477 -12.86 -20.38 -20.65
C CYS A 477 -12.09 -20.68 -21.94
N ALA A 478 -12.01 -19.75 -22.88
CA ALA A 478 -11.33 -19.98 -24.16
C ALA A 478 -9.84 -20.29 -23.94
N GLY A 479 -9.43 -21.52 -24.26
CA GLY A 479 -8.04 -21.95 -24.03
C GLY A 479 -7.69 -22.24 -22.57
N TRP A 480 -8.68 -22.53 -21.73
CA TRP A 480 -8.45 -22.97 -20.35
C TRP A 480 -7.41 -24.10 -20.27
N PRO A 481 -6.50 -24.09 -19.28
CA PRO A 481 -5.49 -25.14 -19.16
C PRO A 481 -6.11 -26.53 -19.04
N LYS A 482 -5.44 -27.53 -19.60
CA LYS A 482 -5.83 -28.94 -19.44
C LYS A 482 -5.56 -29.36 -18.00
N VAL A 483 -6.59 -29.27 -17.18
CA VAL A 483 -6.61 -29.73 -15.78
C VAL A 483 -7.47 -30.97 -15.63
N LYS A 484 -7.36 -31.65 -14.48
CA LYS A 484 -8.32 -32.69 -14.10
C LYS A 484 -9.72 -32.06 -14.11
N LYS A 485 -10.62 -32.62 -14.91
CA LYS A 485 -12.02 -32.20 -14.94
C LYS A 485 -12.72 -32.65 -13.66
N GLY A 486 -13.70 -31.85 -13.23
CA GLY A 486 -14.58 -32.18 -12.12
C GLY A 486 -15.55 -33.31 -12.49
N TYR A 487 -16.76 -33.23 -11.95
CA TYR A 487 -17.80 -34.23 -12.17
C TYR A 487 -18.11 -34.38 -13.67
N GLN A 488 -18.14 -35.62 -14.16
CA GLN A 488 -18.49 -35.97 -15.55
C GLN A 488 -19.64 -37.00 -15.62
N GLY A 489 -20.24 -37.34 -14.48
CA GLY A 489 -21.35 -38.29 -14.41
C GLY A 489 -22.71 -37.66 -14.76
N PRO A 490 -23.76 -38.47 -14.93
CA PRO A 490 -25.10 -37.96 -15.12
C PRO A 490 -25.64 -37.34 -13.83
N VAL A 491 -26.14 -36.10 -13.89
CA VAL A 491 -26.80 -35.45 -12.76
C VAL A 491 -28.27 -35.90 -12.69
N GLY A 492 -28.65 -36.48 -11.57
CA GLY A 492 -29.99 -37.03 -11.32
C GLY A 492 -29.94 -38.34 -10.53
N GLY A 493 -31.10 -38.82 -10.10
CA GLY A 493 -31.23 -40.11 -9.42
C GLY A 493 -32.18 -40.09 -8.24
N ASN A 494 -32.40 -41.28 -7.65
CA ASN A 494 -33.23 -41.46 -6.48
C ASN A 494 -32.46 -41.08 -5.21
N THR A 495 -32.85 -39.98 -4.59
CA THR A 495 -32.28 -39.50 -3.32
C THR A 495 -33.05 -40.06 -2.12
N SER A 496 -32.41 -40.15 -0.96
CA SER A 496 -33.06 -40.66 0.26
C SER A 496 -34.16 -39.74 0.81
N PHE A 497 -34.20 -38.49 0.33
CA PHE A 497 -35.32 -37.58 0.53
C PHE A 497 -35.57 -36.77 -0.76
N PRO A 498 -36.83 -36.54 -1.16
CA PRO A 498 -37.18 -35.71 -2.32
C PRO A 498 -36.68 -34.27 -2.22
N LEU A 499 -36.20 -33.69 -3.33
CA LEU A 499 -35.72 -32.30 -3.43
C LEU A 499 -36.86 -31.29 -3.61
N LEU A 500 -36.62 -30.04 -3.22
CA LEU A 500 -37.45 -28.88 -3.54
C LEU A 500 -36.72 -27.97 -4.54
N PHE A 501 -37.31 -27.73 -5.70
CA PHE A 501 -36.82 -26.78 -6.70
C PHE A 501 -37.67 -25.51 -6.66
N ILE A 502 -37.04 -24.34 -6.76
CA ILE A 502 -37.72 -23.04 -6.80
C ILE A 502 -37.29 -22.29 -8.06
N GLY A 503 -38.27 -21.73 -8.78
CA GLY A 503 -38.01 -20.88 -9.94
C GLY A 503 -38.98 -19.71 -10.02
N ASN A 504 -38.47 -18.54 -10.40
CA ASN A 504 -39.27 -17.34 -10.55
C ASN A 504 -39.85 -17.25 -11.96
N THR A 505 -41.06 -16.71 -12.12
CA THR A 505 -41.72 -16.59 -13.44
C THR A 505 -40.98 -15.68 -14.42
N ALA A 506 -40.10 -14.80 -13.94
CA ALA A 506 -39.22 -13.98 -14.75
C ALA A 506 -37.84 -13.80 -14.07
N ASP A 507 -37.04 -14.87 -14.05
CA ASP A 507 -35.66 -14.80 -13.59
C ASP A 507 -34.74 -14.38 -14.75
N PRO A 508 -33.91 -13.34 -14.61
CA PRO A 508 -33.11 -12.84 -15.72
C PRO A 508 -32.00 -13.80 -16.18
N VAL A 509 -31.63 -14.81 -15.39
CA VAL A 509 -30.47 -15.69 -15.67
C VAL A 509 -30.69 -17.18 -15.39
N THR A 510 -31.72 -17.54 -14.61
CA THR A 510 -32.15 -18.91 -14.35
C THR A 510 -33.66 -19.11 -14.59
N PRO A 511 -34.11 -19.11 -15.85
CA PRO A 511 -35.50 -19.26 -16.23
C PRO A 511 -36.22 -20.41 -15.52
N VAL A 512 -37.51 -20.24 -15.18
CA VAL A 512 -38.29 -21.28 -14.46
C VAL A 512 -38.33 -22.63 -15.19
N ALA A 513 -38.14 -22.61 -16.51
CA ALA A 513 -38.00 -23.82 -17.32
C ALA A 513 -36.87 -24.73 -16.81
N HIS A 514 -35.77 -24.17 -16.30
CA HIS A 514 -34.66 -24.93 -15.74
C HIS A 514 -35.09 -25.69 -14.48
N ALA A 515 -35.82 -25.06 -13.56
CA ALA A 515 -36.34 -25.73 -12.37
C ALA A 515 -37.25 -26.91 -12.72
N ARG A 516 -38.10 -26.75 -13.75
CA ARG A 516 -38.96 -27.82 -14.27
C ARG A 516 -38.14 -28.96 -14.87
N THR A 517 -37.18 -28.65 -15.75
CA THR A 517 -36.30 -29.64 -16.37
C THR A 517 -35.51 -30.41 -15.32
N MET A 518 -34.89 -29.72 -14.36
CA MET A 518 -34.07 -30.35 -13.32
C MET A 518 -34.90 -31.22 -12.37
N SER A 519 -36.12 -30.81 -12.03
CA SER A 519 -37.02 -31.62 -11.19
C SER A 519 -37.33 -32.98 -11.82
N THR A 520 -37.41 -33.09 -13.15
CA THR A 520 -37.63 -34.39 -13.84
C THR A 520 -36.51 -35.40 -13.59
N ARG A 521 -35.31 -34.96 -13.21
CA ARG A 521 -34.14 -35.81 -12.97
C ARG A 521 -34.07 -36.40 -11.57
N PHE A 522 -34.85 -35.85 -10.64
CA PHE A 522 -34.89 -36.27 -9.24
C PHE A 522 -36.30 -36.73 -8.89
N PRO A 523 -36.59 -38.04 -9.02
CA PRO A 523 -37.92 -38.58 -8.77
C PRO A 523 -38.45 -38.21 -7.38
N GLY A 524 -39.73 -37.85 -7.34
CA GLY A 524 -40.40 -37.42 -6.10
C GLY A 524 -40.20 -35.95 -5.74
N SER A 525 -39.28 -35.23 -6.37
CA SER A 525 -39.08 -33.79 -6.15
C SER A 525 -40.32 -32.95 -6.51
N ARG A 526 -40.35 -31.68 -6.09
CA ARG A 526 -41.39 -30.72 -6.47
C ARG A 526 -40.79 -29.39 -6.90
N VAL A 527 -41.49 -28.72 -7.83
CA VAL A 527 -41.21 -27.34 -8.23
C VAL A 527 -42.20 -26.42 -7.55
N LEU A 528 -41.68 -25.44 -6.83
CA LEU A 528 -42.40 -24.27 -6.34
C LEU A 528 -42.10 -23.11 -7.28
N THR A 529 -43.15 -22.52 -7.86
CA THR A 529 -42.98 -21.33 -8.71
C THR A 529 -43.29 -20.09 -7.90
N GLN A 530 -42.40 -19.09 -7.93
CA GLN A 530 -42.72 -17.75 -7.42
C GLN A 530 -43.06 -16.83 -8.59
N ASP A 531 -44.20 -16.16 -8.50
CA ASP A 531 -44.63 -15.21 -9.52
C ASP A 531 -44.00 -13.84 -9.29
N SER A 532 -42.74 -13.71 -9.71
CA SER A 532 -41.95 -12.50 -9.57
C SER A 532 -40.89 -12.35 -10.66
N PRO A 533 -40.48 -11.10 -10.98
CA PRO A 533 -39.17 -10.85 -11.55
C PRO A 533 -38.07 -11.09 -10.52
N GLY A 534 -36.82 -11.20 -10.98
CA GLY A 534 -35.63 -11.24 -10.13
C GLY A 534 -34.98 -12.62 -10.07
N HIS A 535 -33.71 -12.63 -9.69
CA HIS A 535 -32.91 -13.85 -9.65
C HIS A 535 -33.04 -14.55 -8.29
N CYS A 536 -33.43 -15.82 -8.26
CA CYS A 536 -33.78 -16.57 -7.03
C CYS A 536 -34.97 -15.97 -6.25
N SER A 537 -35.66 -16.79 -5.47
CA SER A 537 -36.92 -16.40 -4.81
C SER A 537 -36.74 -15.37 -3.69
N ILE A 538 -35.58 -15.36 -3.02
CA ILE A 538 -35.29 -14.46 -1.89
C ILE A 538 -35.22 -12.97 -2.27
N ASN A 539 -35.13 -12.66 -3.56
CA ASN A 539 -35.05 -11.28 -4.07
C ASN A 539 -36.42 -10.64 -4.34
N ALA A 540 -37.50 -11.30 -3.91
CA ALA A 540 -38.84 -10.74 -3.86
C ALA A 540 -39.55 -11.17 -2.56
N PRO A 541 -40.35 -10.29 -1.94
CA PRO A 541 -41.11 -10.64 -0.74
C PRO A 541 -42.28 -11.55 -1.10
N SER A 542 -42.24 -12.80 -0.62
CA SER A 542 -43.37 -13.74 -0.72
C SER A 542 -43.47 -14.61 0.52
N VAL A 543 -44.36 -14.25 1.45
CA VAL A 543 -44.67 -15.06 2.65
C VAL A 543 -45.11 -16.47 2.24
N CYS A 544 -45.81 -16.62 1.11
CA CYS A 544 -46.20 -17.92 0.55
C CYS A 544 -44.99 -18.81 0.26
N THR A 545 -44.01 -18.31 -0.50
CA THR A 545 -42.80 -19.08 -0.84
C THR A 545 -42.02 -19.44 0.42
N LEU A 546 -41.77 -18.45 1.28
CA LEU A 546 -40.98 -18.61 2.49
C LEU A 546 -41.61 -19.62 3.47
N SER A 547 -42.95 -19.65 3.56
CA SER A 547 -43.69 -20.62 4.38
C SER A 547 -43.49 -22.04 3.89
N HIS A 548 -43.51 -22.27 2.56
CA HIS A 548 -43.25 -23.59 2.00
C HIS A 548 -41.80 -24.05 2.23
N VAL A 549 -40.83 -23.15 2.10
CA VAL A 549 -39.43 -23.47 2.37
C VAL A 549 -39.23 -23.84 3.84
N ARG A 550 -39.79 -23.04 4.77
CA ARG A 550 -39.74 -23.33 6.21
C ARG A 550 -40.34 -24.69 6.54
N GLU A 551 -41.55 -24.97 6.04
CA GLU A 551 -42.26 -26.23 6.30
C GLU A 551 -41.48 -27.43 5.74
N TYR A 552 -40.86 -27.30 4.57
CA TYR A 552 -40.03 -28.34 3.99
C TYR A 552 -38.80 -28.66 4.85
N PHE A 553 -38.09 -27.66 5.38
CA PHE A 553 -36.97 -27.92 6.29
C PHE A 553 -37.43 -28.48 7.65
N LEU A 554 -38.55 -28.00 8.20
CA LEU A 554 -39.05 -28.43 9.51
C LEU A 554 -39.62 -29.86 9.52
N SER A 555 -40.44 -30.20 8.52
CA SER A 555 -41.20 -31.46 8.49
C SER A 555 -40.87 -32.34 7.29
N GLY A 556 -40.32 -31.77 6.21
CA GLY A 556 -40.12 -32.46 4.93
C GLY A 556 -41.34 -32.44 4.02
N LYS A 557 -42.39 -31.72 4.39
CA LYS A 557 -43.57 -31.59 3.55
C LYS A 557 -43.25 -30.69 2.36
N LEU A 558 -43.30 -31.27 1.16
CA LEU A 558 -43.19 -30.53 -0.09
C LEU A 558 -44.50 -29.79 -0.43
N PRO A 559 -44.44 -28.70 -1.21
CA PRO A 559 -45.64 -28.03 -1.70
C PRO A 559 -46.46 -28.95 -2.62
N PRO A 560 -47.79 -28.73 -2.73
CA PRO A 560 -48.60 -29.36 -3.76
C PRO A 560 -48.00 -29.17 -5.16
N GLU A 561 -48.24 -30.14 -6.05
CA GLU A 561 -47.80 -30.03 -7.44
C GLU A 561 -48.46 -28.83 -8.13
N GLY A 562 -47.67 -28.05 -8.88
CA GLY A 562 -48.15 -26.85 -9.57
C GLY A 562 -48.37 -25.62 -8.67
N THR A 563 -47.85 -25.63 -7.43
CA THR A 563 -47.96 -24.47 -6.54
C THR A 563 -47.26 -23.24 -7.14
N VAL A 564 -47.99 -22.13 -7.19
CA VAL A 564 -47.50 -20.80 -7.57
C VAL A 564 -47.75 -19.83 -6.42
N CYS A 565 -46.72 -19.14 -5.97
CA CYS A 565 -46.79 -18.14 -4.91
C CYS A 565 -46.65 -16.72 -5.48
N SER A 566 -47.57 -15.83 -5.15
CA SER A 566 -47.48 -14.40 -5.50
C SER A 566 -46.58 -13.65 -4.53
N VAL A 567 -46.13 -12.46 -4.94
CA VAL A 567 -45.40 -11.51 -4.09
C VAL A 567 -46.33 -10.64 -3.26
N ASP A 568 -45.84 -10.16 -2.13
CA ASP A 568 -46.64 -9.41 -1.15
C ASP A 568 -46.73 -7.90 -1.46
N SER A 569 -45.83 -7.37 -2.31
CA SER A 569 -45.80 -5.95 -2.69
C SER A 569 -45.16 -5.74 -4.06
N PRO A 570 -45.46 -4.64 -4.78
CA PRO A 570 -44.76 -4.30 -6.02
C PRO A 570 -43.34 -3.76 -5.77
N PRO A 571 -42.43 -3.80 -6.77
CA PRO A 571 -41.06 -3.29 -6.64
C PRO A 571 -40.95 -1.77 -6.41
N PHE A 572 -41.94 -1.00 -6.87
CA PHE A 572 -42.04 0.43 -6.63
C PHE A 572 -43.13 0.68 -5.56
N PRO A 573 -42.78 1.15 -4.36
CA PRO A 573 -43.77 1.45 -3.32
C PRO A 573 -44.60 2.69 -3.69
N ASP A 574 -45.90 2.67 -3.43
CA ASP A 574 -46.79 3.80 -3.71
C ASP A 574 -46.39 5.06 -2.91
N ALA A 575 -46.25 6.19 -3.60
CA ALA A 575 -46.17 7.51 -2.96
C ALA A 575 -47.51 7.85 -2.27
N MET A 576 -47.55 7.64 -0.94
CA MET A 576 -48.66 7.91 0.01
C MET A 576 -49.84 6.92 0.05
N ARG A 577 -49.80 6.03 1.06
CA ARG A 577 -50.94 5.81 1.97
C ARG A 577 -50.46 5.89 3.43
N PRO A 578 -50.84 6.92 4.21
CA PRO A 578 -50.52 7.02 5.63
C PRO A 578 -51.39 6.12 6.54
N GLU A 579 -51.91 4.98 6.06
CA GLU A 579 -52.79 4.09 6.84
C GLU A 579 -52.35 2.61 6.89
N ILE A 580 -51.17 2.25 6.36
CA ILE A 580 -50.58 0.92 6.57
C ILE A 580 -49.15 1.08 7.14
N ARG A 581 -49.06 1.74 8.29
CA ARG A 581 -48.06 1.42 9.32
C ARG A 581 -48.81 0.83 10.50
N GLY A 582 -49.28 -0.41 10.32
CA GLY A 582 -49.67 -1.28 11.42
C GLY A 582 -48.59 -2.36 11.53
N PRO A 583 -48.07 -2.68 12.73
CA PRO A 583 -47.21 -3.85 12.88
C PRO A 583 -48.05 -5.08 12.53
N ALA A 584 -47.48 -6.02 11.79
CA ALA A 584 -48.06 -7.35 11.73
C ALA A 584 -48.14 -7.87 13.17
N GLU A 585 -49.35 -7.99 13.70
CA GLU A 585 -49.64 -8.64 14.98
C GLU A 585 -49.10 -10.08 14.92
N TYR A 586 -47.92 -10.28 15.48
CA TYR A 586 -47.57 -11.56 16.07
C TYR A 586 -48.32 -11.66 17.39
N ILE A 587 -48.95 -12.81 17.62
CA ILE A 587 -49.57 -13.18 18.89
C ILE A 587 -48.49 -13.12 19.98
N ILE A 588 -48.55 -12.10 20.84
CA ILE A 588 -47.66 -11.90 21.99
C ILE A 588 -48.44 -12.25 23.26
N ASP A 589 -47.84 -13.11 24.08
CA ASP A 589 -48.27 -13.48 25.43
C ASP A 589 -48.26 -12.24 26.34
N GLU A 590 -49.39 -11.89 26.95
CA GLU A 590 -49.63 -10.65 27.71
C GLU A 590 -48.90 -10.56 29.07
N ASN A 591 -47.94 -11.43 29.38
CA ASN A 591 -47.29 -11.50 30.70
C ASN A 591 -45.80 -11.15 30.77
N ASP A 592 -45.19 -10.55 29.73
CA ASP A 592 -43.78 -10.12 29.79
C ASP A 592 -43.63 -8.64 30.24
N GLU A 593 -43.20 -8.42 31.49
CA GLU A 593 -43.04 -7.09 32.10
C GLU A 593 -41.90 -6.24 31.50
N ARG A 594 -41.08 -6.76 30.57
CA ARG A 594 -39.98 -5.99 29.94
C ARG A 594 -40.43 -5.01 28.85
N MET A 595 -41.70 -5.03 28.45
CA MET A 595 -42.22 -4.24 27.32
C MET A 595 -43.05 -2.99 27.72
N LYS A 596 -43.13 -2.62 29.00
CA LYS A 596 -43.82 -1.38 29.43
C LYS A 596 -42.99 -0.11 29.24
N ILE A 597 -41.68 -0.24 29.02
CA ILE A 597 -40.76 0.91 28.94
C ILE A 597 -40.66 1.50 27.52
N PHE A 598 -41.04 0.74 26.48
CA PHE A 598 -40.90 1.19 25.08
C PHE A 598 -42.09 2.01 24.53
N ILE A 599 -43.29 1.88 25.11
CA ILE A 599 -44.50 2.59 24.61
C ILE A 599 -44.55 4.06 25.09
N GLU A 600 -43.91 4.41 26.22
CA GLU A 600 -43.88 5.79 26.71
C GLU A 600 -42.86 6.69 25.98
N ALA A 601 -41.86 6.11 25.32
CA ALA A 601 -40.79 6.85 24.65
C ALA A 601 -41.19 7.43 23.27
N ASP A 602 -42.05 6.73 22.52
CA ASP A 602 -42.46 7.14 21.17
C ASP A 602 -43.38 8.38 21.17
N SER A 603 -44.20 8.56 22.21
CA SER A 603 -45.11 9.71 22.31
C SER A 603 -44.41 11.05 22.58
N ILE A 604 -43.19 11.02 23.13
CA ILE A 604 -42.42 12.21 23.50
C ILE A 604 -41.60 12.71 22.28
N ALA A 605 -41.10 11.79 21.44
CA ALA A 605 -40.28 12.11 20.26
C ALA A 605 -41.06 12.85 19.16
N ASP A 606 -42.31 12.44 18.90
CA ASP A 606 -43.17 13.10 17.89
C ASP A 606 -43.54 14.55 18.29
N THR A 607 -43.60 14.82 19.60
CA THR A 607 -43.96 16.14 20.12
C THR A 607 -42.80 17.16 20.04
N GLU A 608 -41.54 16.70 20.12
CA GLU A 608 -40.35 17.55 19.97
C GLU A 608 -39.97 17.80 18.50
N LEU A 609 -40.18 16.81 17.62
CA LEU A 609 -39.92 16.95 16.19
C LEU A 609 -40.84 18.02 15.55
N GLN A 610 -42.09 18.09 15.99
CA GLN A 610 -43.03 19.10 15.52
C GLN A 610 -42.68 20.51 16.03
N ARG A 611 -42.26 20.65 17.29
CA ARG A 611 -41.79 21.93 17.85
C ARG A 611 -40.54 22.46 17.15
N THR A 612 -39.66 21.57 16.72
CA THR A 612 -38.44 21.93 15.98
C THR A 612 -38.75 22.41 14.57
N LYS A 613 -39.71 21.77 13.89
CA LYS A 613 -40.19 22.20 12.56
C LYS A 613 -40.88 23.57 12.62
N ASP A 614 -41.68 23.81 13.66
CA ASP A 614 -42.35 25.10 13.85
C ASP A 614 -41.35 26.23 14.16
N ALA A 615 -40.29 25.94 14.93
CA ALA A 615 -39.21 26.90 15.20
C ALA A 615 -38.38 27.25 13.96
N ILE A 616 -38.08 26.27 13.10
CA ILE A 616 -37.39 26.47 11.82
C ILE A 616 -38.26 27.28 10.84
N HIS A 617 -39.57 27.02 10.83
CA HIS A 617 -40.52 27.77 10.02
C HIS A 617 -40.63 29.24 10.45
N GLU A 618 -40.63 29.55 11.75
CA GLU A 618 -40.61 30.93 12.26
C GLU A 618 -39.26 31.64 12.03
N LEU A 619 -38.13 30.93 12.16
CA LEU A 619 -36.80 31.47 11.81
C LEU A 619 -36.68 31.82 10.32
N SER A 620 -37.32 31.05 9.43
CA SER A 620 -37.34 31.33 7.99
C SER A 620 -38.11 32.62 7.63
N LYS A 621 -39.05 33.05 8.49
CA LYS A 621 -39.79 34.31 8.31
C LYS A 621 -38.98 35.53 8.72
N ALA A 622 -38.02 35.39 9.65
CA ALA A 622 -37.12 36.46 10.09
C ALA A 622 -36.02 36.80 9.06
N TRP A 623 -35.78 35.93 8.08
CA TRP A 623 -34.69 36.06 7.09
C TRP A 623 -35.12 36.65 5.72
N LYS A 624 -36.31 37.25 5.65
CA LYS A 624 -36.85 37.83 4.41
C LYS A 624 -36.43 39.27 3.99
N PRO A 625 -35.61 40.08 4.72
CA PRO A 625 -35.21 41.40 4.18
C PRO A 625 -33.90 41.47 3.39
N PHE A 626 -33.05 40.45 3.33
CA PHE A 626 -31.77 40.53 2.58
C PHE A 626 -31.87 39.87 1.21
N ASN A 627 -32.49 40.58 0.27
CA ASN A 627 -32.67 40.12 -1.12
C ASN A 627 -31.76 40.89 -2.09
N ARG A 628 -31.13 40.13 -3.00
CA ARG A 628 -30.70 40.50 -4.37
C ARG A 628 -30.43 41.99 -4.66
N ALA A 629 -29.26 42.49 -4.23
CA ALA A 629 -28.62 43.66 -4.83
C ALA A 629 -27.09 43.74 -4.60
N SER A 630 -26.52 42.97 -3.68
CA SER A 630 -25.09 43.07 -3.31
C SER A 630 -24.17 42.03 -3.93
N LEU A 631 -24.69 41.05 -4.67
CA LEU A 631 -23.87 39.98 -5.28
C LEU A 631 -23.47 40.25 -6.75
N CYS A 632 -23.88 41.39 -7.33
CA CYS A 632 -23.40 41.86 -8.64
C CYS A 632 -22.31 42.94 -8.57
N TRP A 633 -21.76 43.23 -7.38
CA TRP A 633 -20.66 44.20 -7.21
C TRP A 633 -19.28 43.55 -6.97
N ILE A 634 -19.20 42.23 -6.82
CA ILE A 634 -17.92 41.53 -6.52
C ILE A 634 -17.38 40.76 -7.74
N SER A 635 -18.19 40.50 -8.77
CA SER A 635 -17.78 39.73 -9.95
C SER A 635 -17.17 40.55 -11.10
N GLY A 636 -16.80 41.82 -10.89
CA GLY A 636 -16.44 42.74 -11.98
C GLY A 636 -15.12 43.50 -11.87
N TYR A 637 -14.31 43.32 -10.81
CA TYR A 637 -13.14 44.18 -10.55
C TYR A 637 -11.79 43.45 -10.39
N CYS A 638 -11.70 42.13 -10.63
CA CYS A 638 -10.45 41.37 -10.53
C CYS A 638 -9.84 40.89 -11.86
N LEU A 639 -10.29 41.44 -12.98
CA LEU A 639 -9.46 41.52 -14.18
C LEU A 639 -9.33 43.00 -14.54
N HIS A 640 -8.10 43.37 -14.92
CA HIS A 640 -7.70 44.65 -15.50
C HIS A 640 -7.23 45.78 -14.55
N ILE A 641 -5.89 45.83 -14.41
CA ILE A 641 -5.00 46.99 -14.62
C ILE A 641 -4.45 47.66 -13.35
N PHE A 642 -3.13 47.79 -13.13
CA PHE A 642 -1.91 47.30 -13.82
C PHE A 642 -0.70 47.61 -12.91
N ALA A 643 0.47 47.11 -13.31
CA ALA A 643 1.76 47.70 -12.97
C ALA A 643 1.78 49.25 -13.05
N GLY A 644 2.51 49.90 -12.13
CA GLY A 644 3.03 51.27 -12.28
C GLY A 644 2.59 52.32 -11.25
N SER A 645 3.31 52.38 -10.11
CA SER A 645 3.76 53.52 -9.25
C SER A 645 3.09 54.92 -9.27
N PRO A 646 3.25 55.79 -8.21
CA PRO A 646 3.84 55.57 -6.88
C PRO A 646 3.14 56.29 -5.66
N PHE A 647 3.66 56.01 -4.45
CA PHE A 647 3.61 56.75 -3.17
C PHE A 647 2.22 57.05 -2.52
N VAL A 648 1.99 56.52 -1.31
CA VAL A 648 2.11 57.25 -0.02
C VAL A 648 1.96 56.22 1.13
N GLN A 649 2.85 56.32 2.13
CA GLN A 649 2.89 55.56 3.38
C GLN A 649 1.59 55.70 4.18
N PHE A 650 1.10 54.62 4.80
CA PHE A 650 0.55 54.65 6.16
C PHE A 650 0.66 53.27 6.84
N SER A 651 0.91 53.33 8.15
CA SER A 651 1.31 52.27 9.07
C SER A 651 0.15 51.45 9.66
N TRP A 652 0.43 50.15 9.88
CA TRP A 652 -0.25 49.05 10.63
C TRP A 652 -0.92 49.45 11.96
N PRO A 653 -1.93 48.72 12.52
CA PRO A 653 -1.89 47.28 12.92
C PRO A 653 -3.24 46.52 12.69
N ASP A 654 -3.44 45.19 12.73
CA ASP A 654 -2.82 44.04 13.38
C ASP A 654 -2.97 42.79 12.48
N ARG A 655 -1.93 41.95 12.46
CA ARG A 655 -1.91 40.60 11.88
C ARG A 655 -2.34 39.61 12.97
N LEU A 656 -3.20 38.63 12.67
CA LEU A 656 -3.11 37.30 13.32
C LEU A 656 -3.95 36.14 12.74
N GLU A 657 -4.86 36.32 11.78
CA GLU A 657 -5.73 35.18 11.37
C GLU A 657 -5.56 34.65 9.93
N PHE A 658 -4.69 35.23 9.10
CA PHE A 658 -4.50 34.75 7.72
C PHE A 658 -3.32 33.78 7.52
N ASP A 659 -2.43 33.64 8.51
CA ASP A 659 -1.20 32.85 8.39
C ASP A 659 -1.39 31.34 8.71
N TYR A 660 -2.55 30.90 9.18
CA TYR A 660 -2.78 29.49 9.54
C TYR A 660 -3.28 28.59 8.40
N LEU A 661 -3.94 29.15 7.36
CA LEU A 661 -4.49 28.33 6.27
C LEU A 661 -3.48 28.00 5.16
N CYS A 662 -2.47 28.84 4.93
CA CYS A 662 -1.46 28.59 3.90
C CYS A 662 -0.37 27.59 4.34
N ILE A 663 -0.24 27.29 5.64
CA ILE A 663 0.77 26.38 6.18
C ILE A 663 0.37 24.89 6.04
N MET A 664 -0.91 24.58 5.79
CA MET A 664 -1.38 23.19 5.73
C MET A 664 -1.51 22.57 4.33
N MET A 665 -1.40 23.35 3.24
CA MET A 665 -1.66 22.85 1.88
C MET A 665 -0.43 22.55 1.02
N LEU A 666 0.77 22.91 1.47
CA LEU A 666 2.02 22.62 0.75
C LEU A 666 2.65 21.22 0.97
N PRO A 667 2.35 20.44 2.04
CA PRO A 667 2.90 19.09 2.19
C PRO A 667 2.27 18.04 1.25
N LEU A 668 1.04 18.28 0.76
CA LEU A 668 0.27 17.32 -0.04
C LEU A 668 0.71 17.21 -1.50
N LEU A 669 1.36 18.24 -2.05
CA LEU A 669 1.79 18.26 -3.45
C LEU A 669 3.11 17.49 -3.68
N PHE A 670 3.98 17.38 -2.67
CA PHE A 670 5.27 16.69 -2.78
C PHE A 670 5.16 15.15 -2.71
N THR A 671 4.12 14.62 -2.09
CA THR A 671 3.83 13.18 -2.04
C THR A 671 3.33 12.62 -3.38
N THR A 672 2.60 13.43 -4.15
CA THR A 672 1.97 13.00 -5.41
C THR A 672 2.92 12.87 -6.60
N VAL A 673 4.04 13.60 -6.63
CA VAL A 673 4.98 13.57 -7.77
C VAL A 673 6.05 12.47 -7.62
N GLY A 674 6.37 12.06 -6.38
CA GLY A 674 7.29 10.94 -6.13
C GLY A 674 6.70 9.55 -6.45
N ALA A 675 5.38 9.40 -6.35
CA ALA A 675 4.68 8.14 -6.57
C ALA A 675 4.51 7.75 -8.05
N ALA A 676 4.62 8.71 -8.98
CA ALA A 676 4.37 8.48 -10.40
C ALA A 676 5.57 7.91 -11.18
N LEU A 677 6.77 7.89 -10.59
CA LEU A 677 8.01 7.45 -11.28
C LEU A 677 8.45 6.03 -10.90
N THR A 678 7.79 5.38 -9.95
CA THR A 678 8.14 4.03 -9.44
C THR A 678 7.44 2.90 -10.19
N THR A 679 6.46 3.20 -11.05
CA THR A 679 5.47 2.26 -11.57
C THR A 679 5.91 1.35 -12.72
N HIS A 680 7.17 1.41 -13.18
CA HIS A 680 7.54 0.67 -14.39
C HIS A 680 8.46 -0.55 -14.22
N LEU A 681 8.96 -0.85 -13.01
CA LEU A 681 10.26 -1.53 -12.90
C LEU A 681 10.32 -2.61 -11.80
N GLU A 682 9.16 -3.19 -11.47
CA GLU A 682 9.00 -4.21 -10.42
C GLU A 682 9.14 -5.64 -10.96
N TYR A 683 10.37 -6.03 -11.30
CA TYR A 683 10.82 -7.40 -11.12
C TYR A 683 12.04 -7.35 -10.18
N GLU A 684 11.95 -8.03 -9.03
CA GLU A 684 13.00 -8.40 -8.05
C GLU A 684 13.05 -7.69 -6.65
N GLN A 685 12.51 -8.43 -5.67
CA GLN A 685 12.96 -8.67 -4.27
C GLN A 685 12.62 -7.76 -3.05
N PRO A 686 12.55 -8.34 -1.82
CA PRO A 686 11.79 -7.86 -0.64
C PRO A 686 12.48 -6.81 0.26
N THR A 687 13.72 -6.46 -0.03
CA THR A 687 14.64 -5.75 0.90
C THR A 687 14.45 -4.23 0.91
N LYS A 688 13.87 -3.68 -0.16
CA LYS A 688 13.48 -2.26 -0.27
C LYS A 688 12.34 -1.88 0.68
N ARG A 689 11.39 -2.80 0.94
CA ARG A 689 10.23 -2.56 1.82
C ARG A 689 10.62 -2.51 3.30
N ALA A 690 11.54 -3.38 3.73
CA ALA A 690 12.02 -3.39 5.11
C ALA A 690 12.65 -2.04 5.48
N ALA A 691 13.51 -1.52 4.62
CA ALA A 691 14.25 -0.30 4.92
C ALA A 691 13.37 0.97 4.94
N GLN A 692 12.42 1.10 4.00
CA GLN A 692 11.42 2.19 4.02
C GLN A 692 10.48 2.11 5.22
N SER A 693 10.11 0.90 5.66
CA SER A 693 9.31 0.68 6.87
C SER A 693 10.09 1.02 8.16
N THR A 694 11.40 0.74 8.23
CA THR A 694 12.24 1.10 9.39
C THR A 694 12.42 2.61 9.52
N PHE A 695 12.59 3.34 8.41
CA PHE A 695 12.72 4.81 8.45
C PHE A 695 11.39 5.48 8.85
N GLY A 696 10.26 5.00 8.33
CA GLY A 696 8.92 5.46 8.73
C GLY A 696 8.60 5.13 10.20
N ALA A 697 8.81 3.89 10.63
CA ALA A 697 8.58 3.44 12.01
C ALA A 697 9.52 4.12 13.02
N TYR A 698 10.76 4.43 12.63
CA TYR A 698 11.70 5.18 13.46
C TYR A 698 11.23 6.62 13.72
N LEU A 699 10.70 7.29 12.67
CA LEU A 699 10.14 8.64 12.78
C LEU A 699 8.83 8.65 13.61
N GLU A 700 8.01 7.61 13.51
CA GLU A 700 6.78 7.46 14.31
C GLU A 700 7.07 7.13 15.79
N CYS A 701 8.10 6.33 16.10
CA CYS A 701 8.49 5.99 17.47
C CYS A 701 9.21 7.13 18.22
N HIS A 702 9.63 8.20 17.53
CA HIS A 702 10.35 9.33 18.12
C HIS A 702 9.66 10.67 17.81
N PRO A 703 8.54 11.02 18.49
CA PRO A 703 7.62 12.10 18.14
C PRO A 703 8.17 13.54 18.25
N GLY A 704 9.50 13.71 18.39
CA GLY A 704 10.20 14.99 18.25
C GLY A 704 10.93 15.17 16.91
N ARG A 705 10.98 14.14 16.05
CA ARG A 705 11.80 14.13 14.82
C ARG A 705 10.91 14.19 13.59
N ARG A 706 11.05 15.28 12.81
CA ARG A 706 10.24 15.55 11.61
C ARG A 706 10.74 14.72 10.42
N ALA A 707 9.82 14.28 9.56
CA ALA A 707 10.17 13.70 8.27
C ALA A 707 11.09 14.64 7.46
N ALA A 708 12.13 14.07 6.84
CA ALA A 708 13.02 14.83 5.98
C ALA A 708 12.21 15.49 4.84
N SER A 709 12.34 16.80 4.70
CA SER A 709 11.67 17.60 3.67
C SER A 709 12.73 18.37 2.90
N LEU A 710 12.46 18.74 1.65
CA LEU A 710 13.33 19.67 0.92
C LEU A 710 13.21 21.12 1.47
N CYS A 711 12.43 21.36 2.52
CA CYS A 711 12.33 22.66 3.17
C CYS A 711 13.58 23.00 4.00
N PRO A 712 14.03 24.28 4.03
CA PRO A 712 15.23 24.69 4.78
C PRO A 712 15.18 24.41 6.30
N SER A 713 13.99 24.21 6.87
CA SER A 713 13.76 24.04 8.31
C SER A 713 13.69 22.58 8.79
N SER A 714 13.93 21.58 7.94
CA SER A 714 13.96 20.18 8.38
C SER A 714 15.33 19.87 9.00
N THR A 715 15.41 19.71 10.31
CA THR A 715 16.61 19.23 11.00
C THR A 715 16.55 17.71 11.09
N ALA A 716 17.23 17.00 10.18
CA ALA A 716 17.41 15.54 10.27
C ALA A 716 18.62 15.15 11.14
N GLN A 717 19.15 16.04 11.99
CA GLN A 717 20.43 15.80 12.68
C GLN A 717 20.36 14.81 13.84
N ASP A 718 19.17 14.51 14.38
CA ASP A 718 19.11 13.75 15.63
C ASP A 718 19.08 12.21 15.43
N GLY A 719 18.84 11.72 14.20
CA GLY A 719 18.63 10.30 13.88
C GLY A 719 19.87 9.45 13.58
N HIS A 720 21.02 10.08 13.31
CA HIS A 720 22.17 9.42 12.67
C HIS A 720 22.87 8.34 13.51
N ASN A 721 22.66 8.32 14.83
CA ASN A 721 23.37 7.41 15.73
C ASN A 721 22.70 6.04 15.92
N ASP A 722 21.63 5.72 15.20
CA ASP A 722 21.00 4.41 15.24
C ASP A 722 21.57 3.48 14.14
N PRO A 723 22.29 2.41 14.49
CA PRO A 723 22.85 1.47 13.52
C PRO A 723 21.79 0.80 12.62
N GLU A 724 20.59 0.52 13.12
CA GLU A 724 19.51 -0.12 12.34
C GLU A 724 18.90 0.87 11.34
N LEU A 725 18.73 2.13 11.76
CA LEU A 725 18.28 3.20 10.87
C LEU A 725 19.29 3.43 9.75
N ARG A 726 20.58 3.47 10.07
CA ARG A 726 21.67 3.68 9.12
C ARG A 726 21.75 2.55 8.09
N ALA A 727 21.69 1.29 8.54
CA ALA A 727 21.64 0.13 7.64
C ALA A 727 20.42 0.18 6.71
N SER A 728 19.28 0.67 7.22
CA SER A 728 18.09 0.89 6.42
C SER A 728 18.31 1.98 5.37
N ILE A 729 18.85 3.14 5.74
CA ILE A 729 19.15 4.24 4.80
C ILE A 729 20.03 3.74 3.65
N TYR A 730 21.14 3.04 3.94
CA TYR A 730 22.01 2.49 2.91
C TYR A 730 21.28 1.51 1.98
N THR A 731 20.39 0.68 2.53
CA THR A 731 19.59 -0.27 1.74
C THR A 731 18.61 0.44 0.82
N ILE A 732 17.95 1.52 1.29
CA ILE A 732 17.03 2.32 0.46
C ILE A 732 17.81 3.01 -0.66
N GLU A 733 18.92 3.66 -0.34
CA GLU A 733 19.76 4.36 -1.32
C GLU A 733 20.25 3.41 -2.41
N ALA A 734 20.79 2.25 -2.00
CA ALA A 734 21.21 1.18 -2.90
C ALA A 734 20.08 0.74 -3.84
N ALA A 735 18.89 0.46 -3.29
CA ALA A 735 17.74 0.00 -4.05
C ALA A 735 17.15 1.08 -4.98
N CYS A 736 17.24 2.35 -4.61
CA CYS A 736 16.83 3.47 -5.47
C CYS A 736 17.76 3.62 -6.66
N VAL A 737 19.07 3.56 -6.45
CA VAL A 737 20.05 3.70 -7.53
C VAL A 737 20.07 2.48 -8.46
N GLN A 738 19.98 1.27 -7.90
CA GLN A 738 19.87 0.04 -8.70
C GLN A 738 18.61 0.07 -9.57
N LEU A 739 17.48 0.53 -9.02
CA LEU A 739 16.27 0.77 -9.79
C LEU A 739 16.55 1.78 -10.90
N VAL A 740 17.02 3.01 -10.62
CA VAL A 740 17.30 4.01 -11.68
C VAL A 740 18.24 3.47 -12.78
N SER A 741 19.18 2.59 -12.42
CA SER A 741 20.13 2.01 -13.36
C SER A 741 19.55 0.90 -14.24
N GLN A 742 18.57 0.13 -13.75
CA GLN A 742 17.95 -0.98 -14.50
C GLN A 742 16.93 -0.49 -15.54
N ILE A 743 16.52 0.77 -15.45
CA ILE A 743 15.21 1.22 -15.95
C ILE A 743 15.34 2.33 -16.98
N ALA A 744 16.37 3.14 -16.80
CA ALA A 744 16.85 4.04 -17.83
C ALA A 744 17.48 3.23 -18.97
N ARG A 745 17.33 3.72 -20.20
CA ARG A 745 18.03 3.12 -21.34
C ARG A 745 19.53 3.11 -21.06
N PRO A 746 20.25 2.00 -21.28
CA PRO A 746 21.68 1.93 -21.00
C PRO A 746 22.49 3.08 -21.62
N SER A 747 22.12 3.50 -22.84
CA SER A 747 22.74 4.65 -23.52
C SER A 747 22.55 5.97 -22.76
N ASP A 748 21.36 6.22 -22.22
CA ASP A 748 21.05 7.46 -21.50
C ASP A 748 21.80 7.50 -20.17
N THR A 749 21.82 6.38 -19.46
CA THR A 749 22.58 6.22 -18.22
C THR A 749 24.06 6.49 -18.44
N LEU A 750 24.65 5.92 -19.50
CA LEU A 750 26.07 6.10 -19.81
C LEU A 750 26.39 7.54 -20.23
N VAL A 751 25.57 8.15 -21.10
CA VAL A 751 25.77 9.55 -21.51
C VAL A 751 25.68 10.50 -20.31
N ASN A 752 24.71 10.28 -19.41
CA ASN A 752 24.60 11.07 -18.18
C ASN A 752 25.84 10.93 -17.28
N LYS A 753 26.40 9.71 -17.17
CA LYS A 753 27.64 9.48 -16.43
C LYS A 753 28.84 10.16 -17.11
N PHE A 754 28.93 10.15 -18.44
CA PHE A 754 29.97 10.89 -19.18
C PHE A 754 29.87 12.39 -18.97
N MET A 755 28.67 12.93 -18.77
CA MET A 755 28.41 14.36 -18.55
C MET A 755 28.40 14.77 -17.07
N ALA A 756 28.63 13.84 -16.13
CA ALA A 756 28.51 14.08 -14.70
C ALA A 756 29.50 15.15 -14.17
N PHE A 757 30.59 15.40 -14.89
CA PHE A 757 31.60 16.41 -14.53
C PHE A 757 31.06 17.86 -14.51
N TYR A 758 29.92 18.14 -15.13
CA TYR A 758 29.30 19.47 -15.06
C TYR A 758 28.69 19.79 -13.69
N GLU A 759 28.32 18.78 -12.92
CA GLU A 759 27.75 18.95 -11.58
C GLU A 759 28.75 19.56 -10.57
N PRO A 760 29.95 18.98 -10.34
CA PRO A 760 30.96 19.61 -9.48
C PRO A 760 31.42 20.97 -10.03
N ALA A 761 31.49 21.15 -11.36
CA ALA A 761 31.80 22.45 -11.95
C ALA A 761 30.75 23.52 -11.63
N CYS A 762 29.46 23.17 -11.62
CA CYS A 762 28.38 24.07 -11.24
C CYS A 762 28.35 24.34 -9.73
N LEU A 763 28.61 23.32 -8.91
CA LEU A 763 28.79 23.49 -7.45
C LEU A 763 29.93 24.46 -7.13
N GLN A 764 31.05 24.36 -7.85
CA GLN A 764 32.17 25.30 -7.71
C GLN A 764 31.74 26.75 -8.01
N VAL A 765 30.89 26.97 -9.02
CA VAL A 765 30.36 28.31 -9.35
C VAL A 765 29.53 28.87 -8.20
N VAL A 766 28.58 28.11 -7.67
CA VAL A 766 27.69 28.62 -6.60
C VAL A 766 28.45 28.84 -5.28
N LEU A 767 29.41 27.98 -4.94
CA LEU A 767 30.25 28.13 -3.75
C LEU A 767 31.19 29.33 -3.86
N SER A 768 31.86 29.49 -5.02
CA SER A 768 32.80 30.59 -5.24
C SER A 768 32.13 31.96 -5.23
N ASN A 769 30.87 32.02 -5.66
CA ASN A 769 30.07 33.25 -5.72
C ASN A 769 29.14 33.42 -4.52
N LYS A 770 29.22 32.55 -3.51
CA LYS A 770 28.41 32.61 -2.27
C LYS A 770 26.92 32.69 -2.53
N ILE A 771 26.43 31.99 -3.57
CA ILE A 771 25.01 31.97 -3.91
C ILE A 771 24.15 31.44 -2.76
N PRO A 772 24.52 30.37 -2.04
CA PRO A 772 23.75 29.94 -0.86
C PRO A 772 23.59 31.04 0.18
N ASP A 773 24.65 31.80 0.48
CA ASP A 773 24.60 32.90 1.45
C ASP A 773 23.66 34.02 1.00
N ILE A 774 23.73 34.38 -0.29
CA ILE A 774 22.83 35.37 -0.89
C ILE A 774 21.38 34.91 -0.79
N LEU A 775 21.10 33.66 -1.16
CA LEU A 775 19.75 33.10 -1.14
C LEU A 775 19.20 32.90 0.28
N ALA A 776 20.06 32.79 1.31
CA ALA A 776 19.61 32.74 2.70
C ALA A 776 18.92 34.03 3.15
N GLU A 777 19.24 35.16 2.51
CA GLU A 777 18.55 36.44 2.74
C GLU A 777 17.15 36.47 2.10
N TYR A 778 16.83 35.54 1.20
CA TYR A 778 15.56 35.46 0.46
C TYR A 778 14.90 34.08 0.61
N PRO A 779 14.25 33.78 1.75
CA PRO A 779 13.66 32.46 2.02
C PRO A 779 12.60 32.02 0.99
N SER A 780 11.88 32.98 0.40
CA SER A 780 10.88 32.76 -0.66
C SER A 780 11.47 32.73 -2.07
N GLY A 781 12.80 32.90 -2.20
CA GLY A 781 13.53 32.95 -3.47
C GLY A 781 13.97 34.36 -3.88
N ALA A 782 15.10 34.42 -4.59
CA ALA A 782 15.63 35.64 -5.20
C ALA A 782 15.54 35.53 -6.73
N TYR A 783 15.13 36.62 -7.37
CA TYR A 783 15.11 36.69 -8.82
C TYR A 783 16.55 36.78 -9.35
N ILE A 784 16.80 36.18 -10.51
CA ILE A 784 18.17 36.01 -10.99
C ILE A 784 18.90 37.31 -11.32
N SER A 785 18.19 38.39 -11.65
CA SER A 785 18.79 39.71 -11.82
C SER A 785 19.41 40.24 -10.52
N ASP A 786 18.82 39.91 -9.37
CA ASP A 786 19.34 40.31 -8.07
C ASP A 786 20.62 39.54 -7.75
N LEU A 787 20.66 38.26 -8.13
CA LEU A 787 21.87 37.44 -8.05
C LEU A 787 22.97 37.98 -8.98
N GLU A 788 22.64 38.39 -10.20
CA GLU A 788 23.59 39.05 -11.11
C GLU A 788 24.13 40.35 -10.51
N GLN A 789 23.27 41.19 -9.91
CA GLN A 789 23.70 42.44 -9.28
C GLN A 789 24.68 42.21 -8.13
N ARG A 790 24.47 41.16 -7.33
CA ARG A 790 25.31 40.86 -6.16
C ARG A 790 26.60 40.13 -6.49
N THR A 791 26.58 39.28 -7.51
CA THR A 791 27.73 38.42 -7.84
C THR A 791 28.53 38.91 -9.04
N GLY A 792 27.93 39.72 -9.90
CA GLY A 792 28.47 40.07 -11.21
C GLY A 792 28.41 38.93 -12.24
N VAL A 793 27.83 37.77 -11.90
CA VAL A 793 27.68 36.66 -12.84
C VAL A 793 26.45 36.88 -13.70
N ASN A 794 26.63 36.83 -15.02
CA ASN A 794 25.55 37.12 -15.94
C ASN A 794 24.30 36.26 -15.69
N GLN A 795 23.13 36.89 -15.57
CA GLN A 795 21.89 36.22 -15.17
C GLN A 795 21.53 35.01 -16.04
N LYS A 796 21.70 35.11 -17.37
CA LYS A 796 21.37 34.00 -18.28
C LYS A 796 22.31 32.80 -18.09
N LYS A 797 23.58 33.05 -17.75
CA LYS A 797 24.55 31.99 -17.49
C LYS A 797 24.33 31.38 -16.10
N LEU A 798 24.16 32.23 -15.08
CA LEU A 798 23.88 31.78 -13.72
C LEU A 798 22.57 30.98 -13.67
N GLY A 799 21.58 31.33 -14.48
CA GLY A 799 20.29 30.64 -14.51
C GLY A 799 20.42 29.25 -15.07
N ARG A 800 21.33 29.02 -16.01
CA ARG A 800 21.64 27.67 -16.51
C ARG A 800 22.32 26.82 -15.44
N VAL A 801 23.25 27.41 -14.68
CA VAL A 801 23.92 26.76 -13.55
C VAL A 801 22.92 26.36 -12.48
N LEU A 802 22.10 27.32 -12.03
CA LEU A 802 21.12 27.09 -10.97
C LEU A 802 20.01 26.12 -11.41
N ARG A 803 19.59 26.13 -12.67
CA ARG A 803 18.66 25.12 -13.20
C ARG A 803 19.23 23.71 -13.18
N LEU A 804 20.48 23.51 -13.59
CA LEU A 804 21.10 22.18 -13.50
C LEU A 804 21.11 21.71 -12.04
N LEU A 805 21.53 22.57 -11.12
CA LEU A 805 21.61 22.24 -9.70
C LEU A 805 20.22 22.08 -9.05
N ALA A 806 19.19 22.81 -9.51
CA ALA A 806 17.81 22.62 -9.08
C ALA A 806 17.24 21.28 -9.57
N THR A 807 17.53 20.88 -10.81
CA THR A 807 17.20 19.53 -11.35
C THR A 807 17.92 18.42 -10.57
N LYS A 808 19.06 18.71 -9.97
CA LYS A 808 19.81 17.82 -9.06
C LYS A 808 19.41 17.97 -7.59
N HIS A 809 18.30 18.66 -7.32
CA HIS A 809 17.76 18.89 -5.97
C HIS A 809 18.68 19.67 -5.02
N VAL A 810 19.72 20.34 -5.51
CA VAL A 810 20.61 21.17 -4.68
C VAL A 810 19.95 22.52 -4.36
N PHE A 811 19.18 23.10 -5.29
CA PHE A 811 18.38 24.32 -5.07
C PHE A 811 16.92 24.10 -5.49
N ARG A 812 16.06 25.12 -5.35
CA ARG A 812 14.71 25.15 -5.94
C ARG A 812 14.57 26.33 -6.90
N GLU A 813 14.00 26.11 -8.08
CA GLU A 813 13.43 27.17 -8.92
C GLU A 813 11.96 27.31 -8.50
N VAL A 814 11.65 28.35 -7.73
CA VAL A 814 10.34 28.53 -7.07
C VAL A 814 9.34 29.31 -7.93
N ASP A 815 9.85 30.06 -8.89
CA ASP A 815 9.11 30.73 -9.96
C ASP A 815 10.09 30.93 -11.14
N VAL A 816 9.60 31.42 -12.29
CA VAL A 816 10.41 31.73 -13.47
C VAL A 816 11.62 32.57 -13.06
N ASP A 817 12.82 32.04 -13.32
CA ASP A 817 14.09 32.72 -13.04
C ASP A 817 14.29 33.12 -11.55
N THR A 818 13.55 32.49 -10.63
CA THR A 818 13.59 32.77 -9.19
C THR A 818 14.04 31.53 -8.43
N PHE A 819 15.14 31.65 -7.68
CA PHE A 819 15.77 30.51 -7.02
C PHE A 819 15.79 30.68 -5.51
N ALA A 820 15.60 29.60 -4.77
CA ALA A 820 15.63 29.58 -3.31
C ALA A 820 16.52 28.44 -2.79
N ASN A 821 17.04 28.61 -1.58
CA ASN A 821 17.70 27.52 -0.86
C ASN A 821 16.70 26.41 -0.49
N ASN A 822 17.26 25.22 -0.31
CA ASN A 822 16.57 24.05 0.21
C ASN A 822 17.43 23.38 1.30
N TYR A 823 17.04 22.20 1.78
CA TYR A 823 17.80 21.47 2.81
C TYR A 823 19.28 21.22 2.42
N LEU A 824 19.57 20.84 1.17
CA LEU A 824 20.92 20.57 0.69
C LEU A 824 21.75 21.84 0.49
N SER A 825 21.25 22.85 -0.23
CA SER A 825 22.02 24.10 -0.40
C SER A 825 22.22 24.87 0.90
N SER A 826 21.38 24.66 1.91
CA SER A 826 21.59 25.24 3.24
C SER A 826 22.85 24.68 3.93
N GLN A 827 23.28 23.47 3.58
CA GLN A 827 24.56 22.92 4.05
C GLN A 827 25.78 23.55 3.33
N LEU A 828 25.55 24.28 2.22
CA LEU A 828 26.59 24.95 1.44
C LEU A 828 26.83 26.40 1.87
N LEU A 829 26.18 26.88 2.93
CA LEU A 829 26.40 28.22 3.48
C LEU A 829 27.85 28.38 3.98
N SER A 830 28.41 29.57 3.83
CA SER A 830 29.84 29.82 4.11
C SER A 830 30.23 29.58 5.57
N GLN A 831 29.30 29.70 6.51
CA GLN A 831 29.51 29.40 7.94
C GLN A 831 29.53 27.90 8.24
N ASN A 832 28.96 27.07 7.36
CA ASN A 832 29.00 25.61 7.54
C ASN A 832 30.36 25.10 7.02
N PRO A 833 31.17 24.40 7.83
CA PRO A 833 32.46 23.85 7.41
C PRO A 833 32.38 22.95 6.16
N LEU A 834 31.22 22.33 5.90
CA LEU A 834 30.99 21.52 4.69
C LEU A 834 31.18 22.32 3.39
N SER A 835 30.93 23.63 3.40
CA SER A 835 31.18 24.50 2.23
C SER A 835 32.67 24.54 1.84
N ASN A 836 33.58 24.49 2.82
CA ASN A 836 35.03 24.44 2.57
C ASN A 836 35.46 23.08 2.01
N LEU A 837 34.81 22.00 2.46
CA LEU A 837 35.00 20.67 1.88
C LEU A 837 34.51 20.65 0.42
N GLY A 838 33.30 21.15 0.15
CA GLY A 838 32.76 21.24 -1.20
C GLY A 838 33.72 22.01 -2.12
N LEU A 839 34.18 23.17 -1.68
CA LEU A 839 35.18 23.99 -2.36
C LEU A 839 36.50 23.24 -2.63
N HIS A 840 36.90 22.34 -1.73
CA HIS A 840 38.10 21.52 -1.92
C HIS A 840 37.89 20.42 -2.96
N LEU A 841 36.77 19.70 -2.86
CA LEU A 841 36.45 18.58 -3.74
C LEU A 841 36.15 19.06 -5.18
N THR A 842 35.47 20.19 -5.34
CA THR A 842 35.08 20.72 -6.66
C THR A 842 36.16 21.57 -7.34
N ASP A 843 37.27 21.88 -6.65
CA ASP A 843 38.40 22.62 -7.22
C ASP A 843 39.66 21.76 -7.30
N GLU A 844 40.36 21.47 -6.19
CA GLU A 844 41.64 20.75 -6.24
C GLU A 844 41.47 19.29 -6.67
N ALA A 845 40.60 18.54 -5.99
CA ALA A 845 40.45 17.11 -6.23
C ALA A 845 39.89 16.85 -7.62
N PHE A 846 38.82 17.57 -8.00
CA PHE A 846 38.22 17.47 -9.32
C PHE A 846 39.20 17.77 -10.46
N LYS A 847 40.06 18.77 -10.29
CA LYS A 847 41.11 19.10 -11.27
C LYS A 847 42.19 18.01 -11.34
N ALA A 848 42.69 17.57 -10.19
CA ALA A 848 43.67 16.50 -10.11
C ALA A 848 43.16 15.19 -10.75
N ALA A 849 41.89 14.85 -10.53
CA ALA A 849 41.25 13.66 -11.10
C ALA A 849 41.28 13.64 -12.63
N SER A 850 41.29 14.80 -13.29
CA SER A 850 41.41 14.87 -14.76
C SER A 850 42.75 14.35 -15.29
N ALA A 851 43.80 14.33 -14.45
CA ALA A 851 45.12 13.80 -14.80
C ALA A 851 45.29 12.31 -14.45
N LEU A 852 44.29 11.68 -13.81
CA LEU A 852 44.42 10.31 -13.29
C LEU A 852 44.63 9.27 -14.40
N SER A 853 43.91 9.39 -15.52
CA SER A 853 44.10 8.50 -16.67
C SER A 853 45.53 8.61 -17.21
N ASP A 854 46.09 9.82 -17.23
CA ASP A 854 47.45 10.05 -17.73
C ASP A 854 48.52 9.55 -16.76
N THR A 855 48.27 9.50 -15.44
CA THR A 855 49.20 8.90 -14.48
C THR A 855 49.14 7.38 -14.52
N LEU A 856 47.95 6.79 -14.62
CA LEU A 856 47.78 5.33 -14.63
C LEU A 856 48.28 4.67 -15.92
N ASN A 857 48.23 5.37 -17.06
CA ASN A 857 48.75 4.88 -18.34
C ASN A 857 50.22 5.23 -18.58
N ASP A 858 50.86 5.98 -17.68
CA ASP A 858 52.28 6.27 -17.75
C ASP A 858 53.09 5.08 -17.19
N PRO A 859 54.02 4.48 -17.97
CA PRO A 859 54.74 3.28 -17.54
C PRO A 859 55.58 3.45 -16.27
N VAL A 860 55.98 4.68 -15.94
CA VAL A 860 56.78 4.98 -14.74
C VAL A 860 55.85 5.29 -13.57
N LEU A 861 54.89 6.18 -13.77
CA LEU A 861 54.03 6.65 -12.67
C LEU A 861 53.08 5.56 -12.16
N THR A 862 52.61 4.67 -13.04
CA THR A 862 51.66 3.58 -12.68
C THR A 862 52.18 2.63 -11.61
N SER A 863 53.51 2.48 -11.48
CA SER A 863 54.15 1.61 -10.47
C SER A 863 54.66 2.38 -9.25
N SER A 864 54.56 3.71 -9.25
CA SER A 864 55.03 4.52 -8.13
C SER A 864 54.02 4.50 -6.98
N THR A 865 54.53 4.54 -5.75
CA THR A 865 53.73 4.76 -4.51
C THR A 865 54.12 6.06 -3.82
N LEU A 866 54.89 6.91 -4.50
CA LEU A 866 55.38 8.17 -3.96
C LEU A 866 54.32 9.27 -4.12
N PRO A 867 54.03 10.08 -3.07
CA PRO A 867 53.02 11.14 -3.18
C PRO A 867 53.35 12.24 -4.20
N GLN A 868 54.63 12.50 -4.48
CA GLN A 868 55.03 13.45 -5.53
C GLN A 868 54.74 12.97 -6.96
N ASP A 869 54.43 11.69 -7.14
CA ASP A 869 54.08 11.10 -8.44
C ASP A 869 52.55 11.01 -8.63
N ALA A 870 51.76 11.49 -7.65
CA ALA A 870 50.30 11.49 -7.70
C ALA A 870 49.74 12.38 -8.83
N ALA A 871 48.52 12.09 -9.27
CA ALA A 871 47.81 12.88 -10.28
C ALA A 871 47.68 14.37 -9.87
N PHE A 872 47.53 14.64 -8.56
CA PHE A 872 47.56 16.00 -8.02
C PHE A 872 48.87 16.73 -8.30
N ALA A 873 50.01 16.10 -8.00
CA ALA A 873 51.32 16.70 -8.20
C ALA A 873 51.57 16.99 -9.69
N LYS A 874 51.15 16.05 -10.57
CA LYS A 874 51.19 16.20 -12.03
C LYS A 874 50.33 17.36 -12.53
N PHE A 875 49.06 17.43 -12.10
CA PHE A 875 48.14 18.46 -12.57
C PHE A 875 48.57 19.87 -12.12
N PHE A 876 48.94 20.03 -10.86
CA PHE A 876 49.38 21.33 -10.32
C PHE A 876 50.84 21.65 -10.61
N ASN A 877 51.57 20.72 -11.24
CA ASN A 877 52.98 20.83 -11.60
C ASN A 877 53.84 21.27 -10.41
N ILE A 878 53.71 20.54 -9.30
CA ILE A 878 54.45 20.82 -8.07
C ILE A 878 55.51 19.75 -7.84
N ASN A 879 56.66 20.17 -7.31
CA ASN A 879 57.73 19.26 -6.90
C ASN A 879 57.63 19.03 -5.39
N GLY A 880 56.65 18.22 -4.99
CA GLY A 880 56.30 17.98 -3.59
C GLY A 880 54.94 17.32 -3.45
N THR A 881 54.44 17.28 -2.22
CA THR A 881 53.17 16.65 -1.84
C THR A 881 52.01 17.63 -1.86
N LEU A 882 50.78 17.12 -1.70
CA LEU A 882 49.59 17.93 -1.43
C LEU A 882 49.79 18.89 -0.24
N PHE A 883 50.43 18.43 0.82
CA PHE A 883 50.64 19.24 2.02
C PHE A 883 51.67 20.35 1.79
N ASP A 884 52.73 20.08 1.02
CA ASP A 884 53.68 21.11 0.60
C ASP A 884 52.97 22.22 -0.20
N TYR A 885 52.01 21.84 -1.05
CA TYR A 885 51.19 22.80 -1.78
C TYR A 885 50.36 23.71 -0.86
N PHE A 886 49.74 23.16 0.18
CA PHE A 886 48.94 23.94 1.14
C PHE A 886 49.76 24.84 2.06
N THR A 887 51.04 24.50 2.27
CA THR A 887 51.98 25.34 3.03
C THR A 887 52.74 26.34 2.16
N GLY A 888 52.49 26.34 0.83
CA GLY A 888 53.12 27.24 -0.12
C GLY A 888 52.70 28.71 0.03
N SER A 889 53.53 29.60 -0.50
CA SER A 889 53.43 31.05 -0.26
C SER A 889 52.70 31.84 -1.35
N THR A 890 52.22 31.21 -2.44
CA THR A 890 51.45 31.96 -3.45
C THR A 890 50.05 32.30 -2.93
N PRO A 891 49.42 33.40 -3.39
CA PRO A 891 48.06 33.77 -2.96
C PRO A 891 47.05 32.64 -3.13
N GLU A 892 47.14 31.90 -4.24
CA GLU A 892 46.28 30.75 -4.53
C GLU A 892 46.55 29.58 -3.57
N GLN A 893 47.81 29.27 -3.29
CA GLN A 893 48.20 28.22 -2.34
C GLN A 893 47.74 28.54 -0.93
N THR A 894 47.98 29.77 -0.45
CA THR A 894 47.51 30.22 0.87
C THR A 894 45.99 30.18 0.97
N LYS A 895 45.26 30.60 -0.08
CA LYS A 895 43.79 30.53 -0.12
C LYS A 895 43.28 29.09 -0.03
N ARG A 896 43.89 28.17 -0.79
CA ARG A 896 43.52 26.75 -0.82
C ARG A 896 43.90 26.01 0.47
N GLY A 897 45.11 26.24 0.97
CA GLY A 897 45.55 25.71 2.27
C GLY A 897 44.67 26.20 3.43
N GLY A 898 44.23 27.46 3.39
CA GLY A 898 43.36 28.04 4.41
C GLY A 898 41.98 27.40 4.55
N ARG A 899 41.45 26.74 3.49
CA ARG A 899 40.17 26.03 3.55
C ARG A 899 40.28 24.55 3.93
N PHE A 900 41.46 23.94 3.84
CA PHE A 900 41.63 22.50 4.08
C PHE A 900 41.26 22.10 5.51
N GLY A 901 41.83 22.78 6.52
CA GLY A 901 41.53 22.50 7.93
C GLY A 901 40.04 22.59 8.28
N PRO A 902 39.35 23.71 7.98
CA PRO A 902 37.89 23.80 8.13
C PRO A 902 37.13 22.75 7.32
N GLY A 903 37.57 22.45 6.09
CA GLY A 903 37.00 21.40 5.26
C GLY A 903 37.06 20.02 5.94
N MET A 904 38.14 19.70 6.64
CA MET A 904 38.27 18.45 7.39
C MET A 904 37.33 18.37 8.61
N ILE A 905 36.93 19.51 9.19
CA ILE A 905 35.87 19.55 10.19
C ILE A 905 34.52 19.20 9.54
N GLY A 906 34.24 19.78 8.37
CA GLY A 906 33.04 19.45 7.58
C GLY A 906 33.01 17.97 7.16
N TRP A 907 34.16 17.44 6.77
CA TRP A 907 34.33 16.02 6.44
C TRP A 907 34.02 15.11 7.61
N GLY A 908 34.57 15.40 8.80
CA GLY A 908 34.29 14.62 10.00
C GLY A 908 32.81 14.56 10.35
N ALA A 909 32.07 15.66 10.14
CA ALA A 909 30.62 15.67 10.32
C ALA A 909 29.88 14.89 9.22
N ALA A 910 30.32 15.00 7.96
CA ALA A 910 29.67 14.35 6.82
C ALA A 910 29.74 12.81 6.84
N ILE A 911 30.79 12.25 7.47
CA ILE A 911 31.00 10.79 7.57
C ILE A 911 30.65 10.23 8.95
N GLU A 912 30.02 11.03 9.81
CA GLU A 912 29.64 10.63 11.17
C GLU A 912 30.85 10.11 11.97
N ALA A 913 32.00 10.78 11.85
CA ALA A 913 33.24 10.32 12.46
C ALA A 913 33.20 10.24 13.99
N ASP A 914 32.22 10.90 14.62
CA ASP A 914 31.94 10.88 16.06
C ASP A 914 31.10 9.67 16.50
N ALA A 915 30.56 8.85 15.59
CA ALA A 915 29.87 7.60 15.94
C ALA A 915 30.73 6.69 16.84
N VAL A 916 32.06 6.71 16.63
CA VAL A 916 33.05 5.99 17.46
C VAL A 916 32.96 6.32 18.96
N ILE A 917 32.48 7.52 19.33
CA ILE A 917 32.30 7.94 20.74
C ILE A 917 31.23 7.09 21.43
N TYR A 918 30.26 6.59 20.67
CA TYR A 918 29.10 5.86 21.15
C TYR A 918 29.21 4.35 20.90
N ASP A 919 29.74 3.96 19.74
CA ASP A 919 29.75 2.56 19.28
C ASP A 919 30.86 1.72 19.93
N PHE A 920 31.99 2.35 20.27
CA PHE A 920 33.06 1.69 21.00
C PHE A 920 32.80 1.78 22.53
N PRO A 921 33.02 0.71 23.31
CA PRO A 921 32.66 0.66 24.72
C PRO A 921 33.66 1.41 25.63
N TRP A 922 33.88 2.71 25.39
CA TRP A 922 34.77 3.57 26.19
C TRP A 922 34.44 3.57 27.68
N HIS A 923 33.16 3.42 28.03
CA HIS A 923 32.71 3.35 29.43
C HIS A 923 33.18 2.10 30.19
N LYS A 924 33.62 1.05 29.49
CA LYS A 924 34.17 -0.17 30.11
C LYS A 924 35.66 -0.05 30.45
N LEU A 925 36.31 1.02 30.01
CA LEU A 925 37.72 1.27 30.33
C LEU A 925 37.87 1.55 31.83
N ARG A 926 39.04 1.19 32.36
CA ARG A 926 39.34 1.41 33.78
C ARG A 926 39.43 2.91 34.04
N LYS A 927 39.00 3.36 35.23
CA LYS A 927 39.16 4.76 35.62
C LYS A 927 40.64 5.16 35.55
N GLY A 928 40.94 6.21 34.81
CA GLY A 928 42.30 6.69 34.57
C GLY A 928 42.99 6.09 33.36
N SER A 929 42.32 5.23 32.57
CA SER A 929 42.87 4.71 31.31
C SER A 929 43.32 5.85 30.38
N ILE A 930 44.45 5.65 29.73
CA ILE A 930 45.12 6.62 28.87
C ILE A 930 44.87 6.26 27.40
N VAL A 931 44.20 7.16 26.69
CA VAL A 931 43.95 7.07 25.26
C VAL A 931 44.92 8.00 24.54
N CYS A 932 45.75 7.44 23.67
CA CYS A 932 46.74 8.14 22.86
C CYS A 932 46.21 8.32 21.44
N ASP A 933 45.87 9.56 21.07
CA ASP A 933 45.42 9.95 19.74
C ASP A 933 46.65 10.28 18.89
N VAL A 934 47.01 9.36 18.00
CA VAL A 934 48.25 9.37 17.20
C VAL A 934 47.94 9.94 15.82
N GLY A 935 48.52 11.10 15.49
CA GLY A 935 48.15 11.84 14.28
C GLY A 935 46.78 12.53 14.41
N GLY A 936 46.39 12.91 15.63
CA GLY A 936 45.04 13.42 15.93
C GLY A 936 44.77 14.86 15.46
N GLY A 937 45.74 15.52 14.81
CA GLY A 937 45.68 16.92 14.41
C GLY A 937 45.43 17.84 15.59
N VAL A 938 44.32 18.58 15.53
CA VAL A 938 43.88 19.46 16.64
C VAL A 938 43.02 18.74 17.69
N GLY A 939 42.81 17.43 17.57
CA GLY A 939 42.13 16.58 18.56
C GLY A 939 40.61 16.65 18.52
N ASN A 940 39.99 16.71 17.33
CA ASN A 940 38.53 16.85 17.20
C ASN A 940 37.74 15.74 17.91
N ILE A 941 38.13 14.47 17.74
CA ILE A 941 37.50 13.32 18.41
C ILE A 941 37.90 13.26 19.89
N SER A 942 39.19 13.50 20.18
CA SER A 942 39.71 13.59 21.55
C SER A 942 38.94 14.58 22.42
N ILE A 943 38.56 15.76 21.90
CA ILE A 943 37.73 16.74 22.61
C ILE A 943 36.36 16.14 22.99
N GLN A 944 35.73 15.38 22.08
CA GLN A 944 34.44 14.75 22.36
C GLN A 944 34.56 13.64 23.40
N LEU A 945 35.59 12.80 23.29
CA LEU A 945 35.93 11.80 24.30
C LEU A 945 36.14 12.44 25.68
N ALA A 946 36.87 13.56 25.73
CA ALA A 946 37.16 14.29 26.97
C ALA A 946 35.89 14.80 27.66
N LYS A 947 34.91 15.26 26.89
CA LYS A 947 33.62 15.76 27.38
C LYS A 947 32.73 14.64 27.87
N ARG A 948 32.66 13.53 27.12
CA ARG A 948 31.71 12.45 27.39
C ARG A 948 32.19 11.51 28.50
N TYR A 949 33.48 11.24 28.56
CA TYR A 949 34.08 10.25 29.46
C TYR A 949 35.15 10.91 30.36
N PRO A 950 34.77 11.70 31.39
CA PRO A 950 35.72 12.40 32.24
C PRO A 950 36.66 11.48 33.05
N ALA A 951 36.37 10.18 33.09
CA ALA A 951 37.20 9.17 33.74
C ALA A 951 38.46 8.78 32.95
N ILE A 952 38.57 9.11 31.66
CA ILE A 952 39.74 8.79 30.83
C ILE A 952 40.72 9.96 30.79
N ARG A 953 41.99 9.65 30.52
CA ARG A 953 43.04 10.64 30.25
C ARG A 953 43.44 10.54 28.78
N LEU A 954 43.75 11.67 28.17
CA LEU A 954 44.03 11.79 26.75
C LEU A 954 45.47 12.27 26.54
N VAL A 955 46.09 11.77 25.49
CA VAL A 955 47.38 12.21 24.98
C VAL A 955 47.20 12.47 23.51
N LEU A 956 47.29 13.74 23.10
CA LEU A 956 47.21 14.14 21.70
C LEU A 956 48.62 14.28 21.15
N GLN A 957 48.91 13.54 20.08
CA GLN A 957 50.21 13.54 19.43
C GLN A 957 50.09 13.87 17.95
N ASP A 958 50.82 14.88 17.52
CA ASP A 958 50.92 15.32 16.13
C ASP A 958 52.20 16.15 15.94
N LEU A 959 52.42 16.67 14.74
CA LEU A 959 53.52 17.58 14.44
C LEU A 959 53.40 18.88 15.28
N PRO A 960 54.54 19.53 15.63
CA PRO A 960 54.56 20.69 16.52
C PRO A 960 53.57 21.81 16.14
N GLY A 961 53.46 22.16 14.85
CA GLY A 961 52.56 23.24 14.40
C GLY A 961 51.08 22.94 14.62
N GLN A 962 50.68 21.66 14.51
CA GLN A 962 49.30 21.24 14.77
C GLN A 962 48.98 21.29 16.25
N LEU A 963 49.91 20.85 17.10
CA LEU A 963 49.76 20.90 18.55
C LEU A 963 49.73 22.33 19.10
N GLU A 964 50.51 23.25 18.53
CA GLU A 964 50.46 24.68 18.89
C GLU A 964 49.04 25.24 18.67
N THR A 965 48.44 24.91 17.53
CA THR A 965 47.05 25.29 17.23
C THR A 965 46.06 24.60 18.18
N ALA A 966 46.28 23.32 18.50
CA ALA A 966 45.43 22.56 19.41
C ALA A 966 45.44 23.17 20.83
N GLU A 967 46.62 23.35 21.41
CA GLU A 967 46.83 23.76 22.80
C GLU A 967 46.45 25.23 23.04
N HIS A 968 46.76 26.13 22.11
CA HIS A 968 46.57 27.57 22.32
C HIS A 968 45.27 28.14 21.73
N LYS A 969 44.63 27.44 20.78
CA LYS A 969 43.40 27.93 20.14
C LYS A 969 42.22 26.98 20.35
N THR A 970 42.33 25.75 19.88
CA THR A 970 41.16 24.85 19.77
C THR A 970 40.66 24.34 21.13
N TRP A 971 41.55 23.79 21.96
CA TRP A 971 41.16 23.18 23.24
C TRP A 971 40.70 24.19 24.30
N PRO A 972 41.35 25.36 24.48
CA PRO A 972 40.87 26.37 25.41
C PRO A 972 39.46 26.87 25.09
N GLN A 973 39.11 26.93 23.80
CA GLN A 973 37.78 27.35 23.35
C GLN A 973 36.73 26.25 23.48
N ARG A 974 37.09 24.99 23.25
CA ARG A 974 36.12 23.91 23.10
C ARG A 974 35.99 22.99 24.31
N CYS A 975 37.02 22.80 25.13
CA CYS A 975 36.98 21.98 26.36
C CYS A 975 38.04 22.44 27.38
N PRO A 976 37.89 23.66 27.94
CA PRO A 976 38.85 24.21 28.91
C PRO A 976 38.94 23.37 30.20
N GLU A 977 37.90 22.62 30.56
CA GLU A 977 37.85 21.80 31.77
C GLU A 977 38.89 20.68 31.74
N ALA A 978 39.08 20.04 30.57
CA ALA A 978 40.06 18.96 30.43
C ALA A 978 41.51 19.44 30.63
N ILE A 979 41.80 20.69 30.26
CA ILE A 979 43.10 21.34 30.51
C ILE A 979 43.25 21.64 32.00
N ALA A 980 42.24 22.28 32.60
CA ALA A 980 42.26 22.64 34.03
C ALA A 980 42.43 21.41 34.93
N GLU A 981 41.80 20.30 34.57
CA GLU A 981 41.83 19.03 35.31
C GLU A 981 43.06 18.15 34.96
N LYS A 982 43.96 18.62 34.08
CA LYS A 982 45.14 17.87 33.61
C LYS A 982 44.80 16.47 33.06
N ARG A 983 43.66 16.39 32.35
CA ARG A 983 43.18 15.18 31.67
C ARG A 983 43.69 15.04 30.25
N ILE A 984 44.21 16.11 29.63
CA ILE A 984 44.84 16.08 28.30
C ILE A 984 46.34 16.42 28.40
N SER A 985 47.17 15.84 27.54
CA SER A 985 48.57 16.20 27.33
C SER A 985 48.88 16.32 25.84
N PHE A 986 49.57 17.38 25.44
CA PHE A 986 50.01 17.62 24.06
C PHE A 986 51.48 17.20 23.95
N ILE A 987 51.79 16.18 23.13
CA ILE A 987 53.15 15.64 23.00
C ILE A 987 53.52 15.57 21.52
N PRO A 988 54.49 16.39 21.05
CA PRO A 988 54.94 16.36 19.66
C PRO A 988 55.37 14.96 19.21
N LEU A 989 54.91 14.56 18.03
CA LEU A 989 55.27 13.29 17.40
C LEU A 989 55.38 13.45 15.90
N ASP A 990 56.50 12.98 15.37
CA ASP A 990 56.63 12.57 13.97
C ASP A 990 56.72 11.04 14.00
N PHE A 991 55.64 10.37 13.57
CA PHE A 991 55.52 8.91 13.66
C PHE A 991 56.44 8.15 12.71
N PHE A 992 57.15 8.83 11.80
CA PHE A 992 58.23 8.23 11.01
C PHE A 992 59.59 8.35 11.69
N LYS A 993 59.75 9.28 12.66
CA LYS A 993 61.01 9.51 13.38
C LYS A 993 61.01 8.97 14.81
N GLY A 994 59.84 8.70 15.39
CA GLY A 994 59.70 8.28 16.78
C GLY A 994 58.49 7.37 17.01
N SER A 995 58.39 6.84 18.24
CA SER A 995 57.23 6.05 18.69
C SER A 995 56.28 6.93 19.51
N PRO A 996 54.96 6.65 19.48
CA PRO A 996 53.99 7.28 20.38
C PRO A 996 54.34 7.10 21.85
N LYS A 997 53.65 7.84 22.72
CA LYS A 997 53.82 7.73 24.18
C LYS A 997 53.66 6.28 24.62
N LYS A 998 54.69 5.74 25.30
CA LYS A 998 54.68 4.36 25.80
C LYS A 998 53.67 4.16 26.93
N GLY A 999 53.12 2.96 27.01
CA GLY A 999 52.31 2.53 28.15
C GLY A 999 50.89 3.09 28.18
N CYS A 1000 50.34 3.47 27.04
CA CYS A 1000 48.93 3.87 26.94
C CYS A 1000 48.04 2.63 26.81
N ASP A 1001 46.81 2.69 27.33
CA ASP A 1001 45.85 1.59 27.24
C ASP A 1001 45.28 1.47 25.82
N ILE A 1002 45.04 2.60 25.15
CA ILE A 1002 44.55 2.65 23.76
C ILE A 1002 45.45 3.55 22.92
N TYR A 1003 45.80 3.08 21.73
CA TYR A 1003 46.37 3.88 20.65
C TYR A 1003 45.32 4.03 19.56
N PHE A 1004 44.87 5.25 19.31
CA PHE A 1004 43.81 5.56 18.36
C PHE A 1004 44.39 6.28 17.15
N LEU A 1005 44.13 5.75 15.96
CA LEU A 1005 44.53 6.33 14.67
C LEU A 1005 43.25 6.49 13.84
N LYS A 1006 42.98 7.70 13.34
CA LYS A 1006 41.80 7.96 12.53
C LYS A 1006 42.20 8.67 11.25
N ASN A 1007 41.93 8.06 10.08
CA ASN A 1007 42.32 8.59 8.77
C ASN A 1007 43.81 8.98 8.77
N VAL A 1008 44.67 8.02 9.12
CA VAL A 1008 46.13 8.22 9.18
C VAL A 1008 46.79 7.31 8.17
N LEU A 1009 46.51 6.01 8.21
CA LEU A 1009 47.12 5.01 7.35
C LEU A 1009 46.66 5.14 5.89
N HIS A 1010 45.45 5.66 5.65
CA HIS A 1010 44.96 5.91 4.29
C HIS A 1010 45.77 6.96 3.51
N ASP A 1011 46.54 7.83 4.18
CA ASP A 1011 47.40 8.83 3.55
C ASP A 1011 48.72 8.23 3.02
N TRP A 1012 49.02 6.96 3.36
CA TRP A 1012 50.34 6.39 3.16
C TRP A 1012 50.33 5.06 2.42
N SER A 1013 51.44 4.75 1.75
CA SER A 1013 51.71 3.43 1.17
C SER A 1013 51.79 2.35 2.26
N ASP A 1014 51.63 1.08 1.86
CA ASP A 1014 51.68 -0.06 2.77
C ASP A 1014 52.98 -0.13 3.58
N GLU A 1015 54.12 0.15 2.93
CA GLU A 1015 55.43 0.17 3.59
C GLU A 1015 55.46 1.19 4.74
N ASN A 1016 54.87 2.36 4.52
CA ASN A 1016 54.80 3.42 5.51
C ASN A 1016 53.76 3.13 6.59
N CYS A 1017 52.62 2.51 6.25
CA CYS A 1017 51.65 2.04 7.23
C CYS A 1017 52.27 1.02 8.20
N ILE A 1018 53.06 0.07 7.69
CA ILE A 1018 53.79 -0.90 8.51
C ILE A 1018 54.77 -0.19 9.46
N LYS A 1019 55.48 0.84 9.00
CA LYS A 1019 56.39 1.63 9.86
C LYS A 1019 55.63 2.30 11.00
N ILE A 1020 54.51 2.95 10.71
CA ILE A 1020 53.65 3.62 11.70
C ILE A 1020 53.14 2.60 12.73
N MET A 1021 52.57 1.48 12.27
CA MET A 1021 52.03 0.43 13.13
C MET A 1021 53.11 -0.25 13.98
N LYS A 1022 54.33 -0.44 13.46
CA LYS A 1022 55.48 -0.91 14.26
C LYS A 1022 55.91 0.09 15.33
N GLY A 1023 55.83 1.39 15.03
CA GLY A 1023 56.05 2.46 15.99
C GLY A 1023 55.05 2.39 17.16
N VAL A 1024 53.77 2.20 16.84
CA VAL A 1024 52.70 1.98 17.84
C VAL A 1024 52.95 0.70 18.64
N ARG A 1025 53.22 -0.44 17.99
CA ARG A 1025 53.55 -1.71 18.65
C ARG A 1025 54.65 -1.57 19.69
N THR A 1026 55.71 -0.81 19.36
CA THR A 1026 56.85 -0.60 20.27
C THR A 1026 56.49 0.21 21.53
N ALA A 1027 55.40 0.98 21.47
CA ALA A 1027 54.88 1.75 22.60
C ALA A 1027 53.89 0.95 23.48
N MET A 1028 53.30 -0.11 22.93
CA MET A 1028 52.28 -0.94 23.59
C MET A 1028 52.83 -1.78 24.75
N THR A 1029 51.92 -2.12 25.66
CA THR A 1029 52.07 -3.16 26.68
C THR A 1029 51.18 -4.35 26.35
N SER A 1030 51.31 -5.45 27.09
CA SER A 1030 50.43 -6.63 26.96
C SER A 1030 48.95 -6.37 27.27
N GLN A 1031 48.60 -5.17 27.75
CA GLN A 1031 47.23 -4.75 28.02
C GLN A 1031 46.76 -3.63 27.08
N SER A 1032 47.62 -3.20 26.15
CA SER A 1032 47.31 -2.12 25.22
C SER A 1032 46.55 -2.63 24.00
N THR A 1033 45.67 -1.79 23.47
CA THR A 1033 44.91 -2.02 22.23
C THR A 1033 45.21 -0.92 21.22
N VAL A 1034 45.24 -1.26 19.93
CA VAL A 1034 45.26 -0.28 18.83
C VAL A 1034 43.90 -0.27 18.16
N LEU A 1035 43.40 0.94 17.89
CA LEU A 1035 42.14 1.20 17.21
C LEU A 1035 42.43 2.02 15.96
N ILE A 1036 42.18 1.44 14.79
CA ILE A 1036 42.35 2.08 13.48
C ILE A 1036 40.97 2.40 12.92
N HIS A 1037 40.63 3.67 12.78
CA HIS A 1037 39.33 4.15 12.35
C HIS A 1037 39.41 4.74 10.92
N GLU A 1038 39.09 3.94 9.91
CA GLU A 1038 39.26 4.25 8.48
C GLU A 1038 38.13 3.68 7.63
N PHE A 1039 38.07 4.04 6.34
CA PHE A 1039 37.16 3.36 5.42
C PHE A 1039 37.67 1.95 5.14
N ILE A 1040 36.74 1.00 5.16
CA ILE A 1040 37.02 -0.41 4.87
C ILE A 1040 36.38 -0.72 3.54
N VAL A 1041 37.19 -0.90 2.50
CA VAL A 1041 36.70 -1.19 1.15
C VAL A 1041 36.08 -2.59 1.14
N GLN A 1042 34.78 -2.66 0.87
CA GLN A 1042 34.07 -3.93 0.73
C GLN A 1042 34.12 -4.47 -0.71
N PRO A 1043 34.11 -5.79 -0.92
CA PRO A 1043 33.96 -6.37 -2.25
C PRO A 1043 32.52 -6.19 -2.77
N ALA A 1044 32.39 -6.02 -4.09
CA ALA A 1044 31.08 -6.00 -4.76
C ALA A 1044 30.51 -7.40 -5.03
N TYR A 1045 31.19 -8.46 -4.59
CA TYR A 1045 30.72 -9.84 -4.65
C TYR A 1045 30.40 -10.36 -3.25
N ARG A 1046 29.48 -11.32 -3.16
CA ARG A 1046 28.95 -11.78 -1.87
C ARG A 1046 29.90 -12.76 -1.22
N VAL A 1047 30.26 -12.49 0.03
CA VAL A 1047 30.97 -13.42 0.91
C VAL A 1047 29.94 -14.28 1.64
N PRO A 1048 30.13 -15.61 1.78
CA PRO A 1048 29.23 -16.45 2.56
C PRO A 1048 29.02 -15.92 3.98
N GLU A 1049 27.80 -15.96 4.51
CA GLU A 1049 27.48 -15.39 5.84
C GLU A 1049 28.36 -15.96 6.96
N SER A 1050 28.78 -17.22 6.85
CA SER A 1050 29.69 -17.87 7.80
C SER A 1050 31.11 -17.29 7.81
N GLU A 1051 31.50 -16.59 6.74
CA GLU A 1051 32.84 -16.02 6.54
C GLU A 1051 32.84 -14.49 6.60
N ALA A 1052 31.66 -13.87 6.47
CA ALA A 1052 31.51 -12.42 6.47
C ALA A 1052 31.85 -11.82 7.85
N ARG A 1053 32.80 -10.87 7.86
CA ARG A 1053 33.25 -10.13 9.06
C ARG A 1053 32.62 -8.74 9.19
N TYR A 1054 31.74 -8.38 8.25
CA TYR A 1054 31.05 -7.11 8.15
C TYR A 1054 29.66 -7.32 7.54
N SER A 1055 28.77 -6.36 7.75
CA SER A 1055 27.41 -6.41 7.22
C SER A 1055 27.40 -6.27 5.70
N GLN A 1056 26.60 -7.10 5.02
CA GLN A 1056 26.39 -7.06 3.57
C GLN A 1056 24.95 -6.68 3.24
N ALA A 1057 24.74 -5.94 2.15
CA ALA A 1057 23.41 -5.64 1.66
C ALA A 1057 22.71 -6.95 1.25
N PRO A 1058 21.41 -7.09 1.54
CA PRO A 1058 20.69 -8.31 1.20
C PRO A 1058 20.42 -8.40 -0.31
N GLU A 1059 20.22 -9.62 -0.82
CA GLU A 1059 19.85 -9.84 -2.23
C GLU A 1059 18.56 -9.04 -2.59
N PRO A 1060 18.45 -8.51 -3.82
CA PRO A 1060 19.31 -8.68 -4.99
C PRO A 1060 20.32 -7.52 -5.11
N LEU A 1061 20.55 -6.78 -4.02
CA LEU A 1061 21.42 -5.60 -4.04
C LEU A 1061 22.88 -6.04 -4.08
N LEU A 1062 23.73 -5.18 -4.66
CA LEU A 1062 25.18 -5.36 -4.54
C LEU A 1062 25.54 -5.45 -3.05
N PRO A 1063 26.29 -6.46 -2.60
CA PRO A 1063 26.55 -6.74 -1.18
C PRO A 1063 27.30 -5.60 -0.46
N ASN A 1064 27.97 -4.73 -1.21
CA ASN A 1064 28.60 -3.51 -0.72
C ASN A 1064 27.67 -2.30 -0.62
N TYR A 1065 26.36 -2.47 -0.76
CA TYR A 1065 25.33 -1.42 -0.78
C TYR A 1065 25.40 -0.47 -1.99
N GLY A 1066 26.19 -0.76 -3.03
CA GLY A 1066 26.30 0.09 -4.22
C GLY A 1066 26.50 1.57 -3.87
N ASP A 1067 25.65 2.45 -4.42
CA ASP A 1067 25.74 3.88 -4.15
C ASP A 1067 25.43 4.28 -2.69
N GLY A 1068 24.70 3.44 -1.95
CA GLY A 1068 24.39 3.68 -0.52
C GLY A 1068 25.63 3.64 0.38
N ARG A 1069 26.72 3.01 -0.05
CA ARG A 1069 28.05 3.14 0.58
C ARG A 1069 29.13 3.47 -0.44
N LEU A 1070 28.83 4.34 -1.41
CA LEU A 1070 29.76 4.72 -2.48
C LEU A 1070 31.06 5.35 -1.95
N ARG A 1071 30.97 6.09 -0.84
CA ARG A 1071 32.06 6.96 -0.37
C ARG A 1071 33.37 6.22 -0.12
N GLN A 1072 33.33 4.96 0.33
CA GLN A 1072 34.53 4.14 0.54
C GLN A 1072 35.36 3.98 -0.76
N TYR A 1073 34.71 3.87 -1.91
CA TYR A 1073 35.37 3.71 -3.21
C TYR A 1073 35.83 5.06 -3.78
N THR A 1074 34.98 6.08 -3.68
CA THR A 1074 35.38 7.41 -4.17
C THR A 1074 36.51 7.99 -3.33
N MET A 1075 36.58 7.65 -2.04
CA MET A 1075 37.68 8.04 -1.17
C MET A 1075 38.96 7.31 -1.55
N ASP A 1076 38.89 6.01 -1.84
CA ASP A 1076 40.04 5.24 -2.33
C ASP A 1076 40.66 5.88 -3.59
N ILE A 1077 39.82 6.16 -4.59
CA ILE A 1077 40.25 6.86 -5.81
C ILE A 1077 40.77 8.27 -5.50
N ASN A 1078 40.18 8.97 -4.54
CA ASN A 1078 40.62 10.30 -4.13
C ASN A 1078 42.01 10.25 -3.46
N MET A 1079 42.28 9.27 -2.60
CA MET A 1079 43.58 9.08 -1.96
C MET A 1079 44.66 8.73 -2.98
N MET A 1080 44.34 7.86 -3.95
CA MET A 1080 45.24 7.57 -5.07
C MET A 1080 45.51 8.83 -5.91
N THR A 1081 44.47 9.62 -6.19
CA THR A 1081 44.58 10.86 -6.98
C THR A 1081 45.44 11.92 -6.28
N LEU A 1082 45.25 12.10 -4.98
CA LEU A 1082 45.86 13.20 -4.23
C LEU A 1082 47.23 12.87 -3.65
N LEU A 1083 47.43 11.62 -3.21
CA LEU A 1083 48.58 11.21 -2.39
C LEU A 1083 49.28 9.94 -2.90
N ASN A 1084 48.76 9.31 -3.96
CA ASN A 1084 49.23 8.01 -4.43
C ASN A 1084 49.19 6.91 -3.34
N SER A 1085 48.17 7.02 -2.49
CA SER A 1085 47.83 6.09 -1.41
C SER A 1085 46.43 5.51 -1.65
N GLY A 1086 45.80 4.89 -0.66
CA GLY A 1086 44.49 4.28 -0.85
C GLY A 1086 43.79 3.87 0.44
N GLU A 1087 42.48 3.66 0.32
CA GLU A 1087 41.71 2.92 1.30
C GLU A 1087 42.00 1.42 1.12
N ARG A 1088 41.64 0.60 2.10
CA ARG A 1088 42.06 -0.81 2.13
C ARG A 1088 40.91 -1.73 2.47
N THR A 1089 40.99 -2.98 2.01
CA THR A 1089 40.06 -4.02 2.47
C THR A 1089 40.38 -4.42 3.91
N LEU A 1090 39.45 -5.10 4.57
CA LEU A 1090 39.70 -5.61 5.92
C LEU A 1090 40.90 -6.56 5.95
N ASP A 1091 41.04 -7.41 4.93
CA ASP A 1091 42.14 -8.38 4.85
C ASP A 1091 43.50 -7.70 4.66
N ASP A 1092 43.55 -6.59 3.90
CA ASP A 1092 44.76 -5.77 3.78
C ASP A 1092 45.17 -5.20 5.14
N PHE A 1093 44.23 -4.64 5.91
CA PHE A 1093 44.52 -4.16 7.26
C PHE A 1093 44.99 -5.27 8.19
N ILE A 1094 44.35 -6.45 8.15
CA ILE A 1094 44.77 -7.62 8.93
C ILE A 1094 46.20 -8.01 8.57
N GLN A 1095 46.55 -7.99 7.28
CA GLN A 1095 47.88 -8.30 6.79
C GLN A 1095 48.91 -7.24 7.22
N LEU A 1096 48.58 -5.95 7.15
CA LEU A 1096 49.43 -4.87 7.66
C LEU A 1096 49.68 -5.03 9.17
N GLY A 1097 48.63 -5.35 9.93
CA GLY A 1097 48.71 -5.68 11.35
C GLY A 1097 49.68 -6.83 11.62
N LYS A 1098 49.51 -7.94 10.91
CA LYS A 1098 50.40 -9.11 11.01
C LYS A 1098 51.86 -8.75 10.72
N LEU A 1099 52.13 -8.02 9.64
CA LEU A 1099 53.48 -7.56 9.28
C LEU A 1099 54.07 -6.55 10.28
N ALA A 1100 53.21 -5.81 10.98
CA ALA A 1100 53.60 -4.94 12.08
C ALA A 1100 53.79 -5.67 13.42
N GLY A 1101 53.42 -6.95 13.52
CA GLY A 1101 53.48 -7.75 14.75
C GLY A 1101 52.28 -7.55 15.68
N LEU A 1102 51.12 -7.26 15.11
CA LEU A 1102 49.83 -7.07 15.78
C LEU A 1102 48.84 -8.14 15.33
N GLU A 1103 47.93 -8.54 16.21
CA GLU A 1103 46.90 -9.54 15.95
C GLU A 1103 45.53 -8.88 15.87
N PHE A 1104 44.78 -9.20 14.80
CA PHE A 1104 43.42 -8.69 14.61
C PHE A 1104 42.48 -9.29 15.65
N VAL A 1105 41.71 -8.42 16.31
CA VAL A 1105 40.73 -8.81 17.32
C VAL A 1105 39.33 -8.76 16.72
N LYS A 1106 38.92 -7.59 16.24
CA LYS A 1106 37.54 -7.33 15.83
C LYS A 1106 37.43 -6.11 14.91
N LEU A 1107 36.46 -6.12 14.02
CA LEU A 1107 35.96 -4.94 13.32
C LEU A 1107 34.69 -4.43 14.01
N TRP A 1108 34.64 -3.13 14.29
CA TRP A 1108 33.44 -2.43 14.74
C TRP A 1108 32.93 -1.54 13.61
N GLU A 1109 31.63 -1.63 13.28
CA GLU A 1109 31.02 -0.82 12.22
C GLU A 1109 30.53 0.53 12.78
N THR A 1110 31.42 1.53 12.77
CA THR A 1110 31.23 2.83 13.44
C THR A 1110 30.97 3.96 12.45
N GLY A 1111 29.73 4.46 12.39
CA GLY A 1111 29.32 5.48 11.41
C GLY A 1111 29.47 4.97 9.97
N GLU A 1112 30.03 5.76 9.06
CA GLU A 1112 30.30 5.30 7.69
C GLU A 1112 31.60 4.47 7.57
N MET A 1113 32.48 4.59 8.56
CA MET A 1113 33.82 3.97 8.62
C MET A 1113 33.81 2.66 9.42
N GLY A 1114 34.95 1.97 9.44
CA GLY A 1114 35.20 0.83 10.32
C GLY A 1114 36.28 1.16 11.35
N LEU A 1115 36.10 0.65 12.57
CA LEU A 1115 37.09 0.70 13.62
C LEU A 1115 37.70 -0.69 13.82
N ILE A 1116 38.93 -0.86 13.37
CA ILE A 1116 39.67 -2.12 13.46
C ILE A 1116 40.43 -2.16 14.77
N GLU A 1117 40.19 -3.21 15.55
CA GLU A 1117 40.83 -3.46 16.82
C GLU A 1117 41.97 -4.46 16.67
N PHE A 1118 43.16 -4.08 17.12
CA PHE A 1118 44.35 -4.92 17.18
C PHE A 1118 44.88 -5.02 18.62
N ALA A 1119 45.47 -6.16 18.94
CA ALA A 1119 46.23 -6.40 20.16
C ALA A 1119 47.68 -6.82 19.84
N LEU A 1120 48.53 -6.92 20.86
CA LEU A 1120 49.83 -7.57 20.70
C LEU A 1120 49.62 -9.05 20.39
N GLY A 1121 50.18 -9.54 19.29
CA GLY A 1121 50.13 -10.97 18.96
C GLY A 1121 50.93 -11.82 19.96
N ASN A 1122 50.47 -13.04 20.22
CA ASN A 1122 51.23 -14.02 21.00
C ASN A 1122 52.57 -14.33 20.29
N GLU A 1123 53.71 -14.22 20.99
CA GLU A 1123 55.06 -14.48 20.44
C GLU A 1123 55.34 -15.96 20.10
N THR A 1124 54.32 -16.78 19.81
CA THR A 1124 54.47 -18.19 19.50
C THR A 1124 53.62 -18.62 18.30
N SER A 1125 54.01 -18.23 17.09
CA SER A 1125 53.99 -19.12 15.91
C SER A 1125 54.53 -18.41 14.67
N ASP A 1126 55.58 -19.00 14.09
CA ASP A 1126 55.96 -18.96 12.68
C ASP A 1126 56.31 -17.60 12.03
N THR A 1127 57.51 -17.11 12.34
CA THR A 1127 58.25 -16.12 11.52
C THR A 1127 59.44 -16.71 10.76
N ASP A 1128 59.44 -18.01 10.45
CA ASP A 1128 60.53 -18.64 9.67
C ASP A 1128 60.07 -19.36 8.38
N GLN A 1129 58.80 -19.23 7.97
CA GLN A 1129 58.38 -19.69 6.65
C GLN A 1129 57.50 -18.62 5.99
N ILE A 1130 58.10 -17.90 5.05
CA ILE A 1130 57.55 -17.22 3.85
C ILE A 1130 58.43 -15.97 3.61
N LEU A 1131 59.65 -16.24 3.17
CA LEU A 1131 60.45 -15.37 2.30
C LEU A 1131 61.25 -16.31 1.39
N SER A 1132 60.60 -16.78 0.33
CA SER A 1132 61.22 -17.32 -0.89
C SER A 1132 60.36 -16.98 -2.09
#